data_AF-A0A2E7MBT6-F1
#
_entry.id   AF-A0A2E7MBT6-F1
#
_cell.length_a   1.000
_cell.length_b   1.000
_cell.length_c   1.000
_cell.angle_alpha   90.00
_cell.angle_beta   90.00
_cell.angle_gamma   90.00
#
_symmetry.space_group_name_H-M   'P 1'
#
loop_
_entity.id
_entity.type
_entity.pdbx_description
1 polymer ?
#
loop_
_entity_poly.entity_id
_entity_poly.type
_entity_poly.pdbx_seq_one_letter_code
_entity_poly.pdbx_strand_id
1 'polypeptide(L)'
;MSLATERTPFDPRALPWWETALGVALVAVLQMMAVLNPDVVEVDSEEMYNAGQAWMISEGYLGELFRLQYRDYCGGCSLDAVLGAGIFSVLGRSWLAWKAVPLLFLVAVTVVGSRGLYRLAGRPAAWAFVLLLALPPRAWMFLSVIAWGNHYEAGCVALCGLVLLLGLERAEAGPTPRVLLAGAVLGLAAWIGFSGLFALLAAVLFLILSGRARVVPKLLAGAALGLAPWAVQWWSTGQHPFVTVYESGESAPSLARVPYKLSTLLRPRQLVGLFGSPHTAVGWWLGWVWAGALSVAGLTAAIGSYSAQKDRWRDAFRATLLFLTSWLAIYCVVRFQVYDPPPPEIAYPTSMRYGAPLYPLAFFLLSLAVGYFWSSGRRALAIFLLIGPLASGGLARWESVQSPFPAASLQGLEAVDWEHFRPGFGYRISPAALGRAPSSDQRAQQLQAYALGREGAAALLRTDSASLGALTVPSRGTGSHAGGLWPGYWWEGVGEAVAKHLGPSGQPEGDSGGWPERLSGVDRLLRSIPGSASADWDTALKAAAALDPSGRVDWIKVQGGWDRAAVPRLLADLAARSPGVAQASWHAHGRACGAAIARFHLPESVDLGRELARIPPVFFGGLGHALGERWGPLEVIPTPRGMPAAVQDHFLRGYEQGARRRWLAAGPGYEARLSVDASRRP
;
A
#
# COMPACT_ATOMS: atom_id res chain seq x y z
N MET A 1 55.76 5.17 -36.48
CA MET A 1 54.50 4.53 -36.04
C MET A 1 54.43 4.63 -34.52
N SER A 2 53.77 5.68 -34.04
CA SER A 2 53.52 5.89 -32.61
C SER A 2 52.36 4.98 -32.22
N LEU A 3 52.61 4.00 -31.34
CA LEU A 3 51.58 3.26 -30.65
C LEU A 3 50.80 4.27 -29.83
N ALA A 4 49.68 4.74 -30.38
CA ALA A 4 48.69 5.47 -29.61
C ALA A 4 48.32 4.58 -28.43
N THR A 5 48.87 4.90 -27.26
CA THR A 5 48.41 4.38 -25.98
C THR A 5 46.93 4.66 -25.93
N GLU A 6 46.12 3.66 -26.25
CA GLU A 6 44.68 3.68 -26.08
C GLU A 6 44.45 4.07 -24.62
N ARG A 7 44.11 5.35 -24.41
CA ARG A 7 43.57 5.81 -23.14
C ARG A 7 42.34 4.94 -22.91
N THR A 8 42.47 3.95 -22.04
CA THR A 8 41.33 3.16 -21.59
C THR A 8 40.33 4.16 -21.03
N PRO A 9 39.15 4.36 -21.66
CA PRO A 9 38.26 5.49 -21.36
C PRO A 9 37.51 5.32 -20.02
N PHE A 10 37.98 4.42 -19.15
CA PHE A 10 37.38 4.14 -17.86
C PHE A 10 38.35 4.58 -16.77
N ASP A 11 38.20 5.83 -16.35
CA ASP A 11 38.78 6.30 -15.10
C ASP A 11 38.19 5.46 -13.95
N PRO A 12 39.00 4.69 -13.20
CA PRO A 12 38.51 3.89 -12.07
C PRO A 12 37.98 4.75 -10.91
N ARG A 13 38.12 6.08 -10.97
CA ARG A 13 37.53 7.00 -9.98
C ARG A 13 36.02 6.85 -9.98
N ALA A 14 35.47 6.62 -8.78
CA ALA A 14 34.04 6.52 -8.55
C ALA A 14 33.29 7.73 -9.11
N LEU A 15 32.02 7.53 -9.52
CA LEU A 15 31.11 8.61 -9.88
C LEU A 15 31.22 9.73 -8.83
N PRO A 16 31.52 10.98 -9.24
CA PRO A 16 31.62 12.09 -8.31
C PRO A 16 30.38 12.13 -7.42
N TRP A 17 30.57 12.35 -6.12
CA TRP A 17 29.47 12.30 -5.15
C TRP A 17 28.36 13.29 -5.49
N TRP A 18 28.71 14.45 -6.09
CA TRP A 18 27.75 15.46 -6.52
C TRP A 18 26.85 14.98 -7.66
N GLU A 19 27.33 14.11 -8.57
CA GLU A 19 26.49 13.52 -9.62
C GLU A 19 25.50 12.52 -9.02
N THR A 20 25.93 11.73 -8.02
CA THR A 20 25.02 10.85 -7.28
C THR A 20 23.98 11.69 -6.52
N ALA A 21 24.40 12.75 -5.84
CA ALA A 21 23.50 13.64 -5.10
C ALA A 21 22.51 14.34 -6.03
N LEU A 22 22.95 14.80 -7.21
CA LEU A 22 22.08 15.37 -8.23
C LEU A 22 21.06 14.35 -8.75
N GLY A 23 21.48 13.12 -9.02
CA GLY A 23 20.57 12.05 -9.43
C GLY A 23 19.54 11.71 -8.35
N VAL A 24 19.96 11.63 -7.10
CA VAL A 24 19.07 11.46 -5.94
C VAL A 24 18.08 12.60 -5.83
N ALA A 25 18.55 13.85 -5.91
CA ALA A 25 17.70 15.04 -5.84
C ALA A 25 16.68 15.05 -6.98
N LEU A 26 17.09 14.73 -8.21
CA LEU A 26 16.21 14.66 -9.38
C LEU A 26 15.10 13.62 -9.18
N VAL A 27 15.46 12.38 -8.80
CA VAL A 27 14.48 11.31 -8.56
C VAL A 27 13.56 11.68 -7.41
N ALA A 28 14.11 12.18 -6.30
CA ALA A 28 13.34 12.50 -5.11
C ALA A 28 12.36 13.65 -5.34
N VAL A 29 12.80 14.74 -5.98
CA VAL A 29 11.95 15.90 -6.29
C VAL A 29 10.83 15.50 -7.24
N LEU A 30 11.13 14.80 -8.34
CA LEU A 30 10.09 14.40 -9.29
C LEU A 30 9.10 13.40 -8.68
N GLN A 31 9.58 12.49 -7.83
CA GLN A 31 8.68 11.57 -7.14
C GLN A 31 7.81 12.28 -6.11
N MET A 32 8.37 13.23 -5.38
CA MET A 32 7.62 14.07 -4.45
C MET A 32 6.58 14.93 -5.19
N MET A 33 6.90 15.47 -6.37
CA MET A 33 5.88 16.15 -7.18
C MET A 33 4.70 15.23 -7.49
N ALA A 34 4.95 13.97 -7.89
CA ALA A 34 3.87 13.02 -8.12
C ALA A 34 3.01 12.75 -6.87
N VAL A 35 3.58 12.85 -5.66
CA VAL A 35 2.84 12.69 -4.40
C VAL A 35 1.84 13.84 -4.14
N LEU A 36 2.02 14.99 -4.77
CA LEU A 36 1.10 16.13 -4.60
C LEU A 36 -0.12 16.07 -5.53
N ASN A 37 -0.24 15.02 -6.36
CA ASN A 37 -1.40 14.81 -7.22
C ASN A 37 -2.28 13.67 -6.69
N PRO A 38 -3.55 13.92 -6.34
CA PRO A 38 -4.45 12.91 -5.80
C PRO A 38 -4.83 11.81 -6.80
N ASP A 39 -4.74 12.07 -8.12
CA ASP A 39 -4.98 11.07 -9.16
C ASP A 39 -3.81 10.09 -9.31
N VAL A 40 -2.65 10.47 -8.78
CA VAL A 40 -1.44 9.63 -8.76
C VAL A 40 -1.27 8.94 -7.41
N VAL A 41 -1.64 9.64 -6.34
CA VAL A 41 -1.55 9.12 -4.98
C VAL A 41 -2.81 8.35 -4.65
N GLU A 42 -2.74 7.05 -4.91
CA GLU A 42 -3.71 6.13 -4.32
C GLU A 42 -3.50 6.10 -2.80
N VAL A 43 -4.56 6.43 -2.06
CA VAL A 43 -4.61 6.26 -0.61
C VAL A 43 -5.03 4.82 -0.34
N ASP A 44 -4.05 3.92 -0.49
CA ASP A 44 -4.22 2.48 -0.37
C ASP A 44 -4.40 2.06 1.09
N SER A 45 -5.34 1.14 1.32
CA SER A 45 -5.69 0.74 2.69
C SER A 45 -4.60 -0.10 3.37
N GLU A 46 -3.84 -0.90 2.61
CA GLU A 46 -2.70 -1.66 3.17
C GLU A 46 -1.59 -0.70 3.61
N GLU A 47 -1.32 0.33 2.82
CA GLU A 47 -0.38 1.39 3.19
C GLU A 47 -0.82 2.15 4.46
N MET A 48 -2.11 2.45 4.59
CA MET A 48 -2.66 3.10 5.80
C MET A 48 -2.51 2.23 7.05
N TYR A 49 -2.55 0.89 6.93
CA TYR A 49 -2.24 -0.01 8.04
C TYR A 49 -0.78 0.12 8.48
N ASN A 50 0.16 0.17 7.53
CA ASN A 50 1.58 0.35 7.82
C ASN A 50 1.85 1.71 8.48
N ALA A 51 1.17 2.76 8.03
CA ALA A 51 1.22 4.07 8.68
C ALA A 51 0.66 4.02 10.11
N GLY A 52 -0.43 3.28 10.34
CA GLY A 52 -0.95 3.04 11.68
C GLY A 52 0.03 2.26 12.59
N GLN A 53 0.74 1.28 12.03
CA GLN A 53 1.83 0.58 12.72
C GLN A 53 2.95 1.54 13.13
N ALA A 54 3.40 2.38 12.20
CA ALA A 54 4.42 3.41 12.47
C ALA A 54 4.00 4.34 13.60
N TRP A 55 2.74 4.79 13.57
CA TRP A 55 2.21 5.62 14.64
C TRP A 55 2.26 4.90 16.00
N MET A 56 1.77 3.67 16.11
CA MET A 56 1.85 2.92 17.36
C MET A 56 3.30 2.74 17.84
N ILE A 57 4.24 2.46 16.93
CA ILE A 57 5.66 2.38 17.30
C ILE A 57 6.15 3.73 17.86
N SER A 58 5.76 4.85 17.24
CA SER A 58 6.10 6.20 17.73
C SER A 58 5.47 6.52 19.10
N GLU A 59 4.38 5.85 19.46
CA GLU A 59 3.72 5.93 20.78
C GLU A 59 4.30 4.96 21.83
N GLY A 60 5.43 4.32 21.53
CA GLY A 60 6.13 3.43 22.47
C GLY A 60 5.78 1.94 22.33
N TYR A 61 5.04 1.54 21.31
CA TYR A 61 4.68 0.13 21.08
C TYR A 61 5.71 -0.64 20.23
N LEU A 62 6.99 -0.24 20.23
CA LEU A 62 8.05 -0.94 19.49
C LEU A 62 8.18 -2.42 19.91
N GLY A 63 7.95 -2.73 21.19
CA GLY A 63 7.97 -4.12 21.69
C GLY A 63 6.90 -5.03 21.07
N GLU A 64 5.85 -4.44 20.48
CA GLU A 64 4.76 -5.15 19.82
C GLU A 64 4.95 -5.21 18.28
N LEU A 65 6.10 -4.76 17.74
CA LEU A 65 6.37 -4.60 16.30
C LEU A 65 5.74 -5.67 15.42
N PHE A 66 6.04 -6.95 15.68
CA PHE A 66 5.56 -8.07 14.88
C PHE A 66 4.07 -8.38 15.11
N ARG A 67 3.51 -8.13 16.29
CA ARG A 67 2.07 -8.30 16.52
C ARG A 67 1.26 -7.30 15.72
N LEU A 68 1.77 -6.08 15.58
CA LEU A 68 1.12 -4.99 14.86
C LEU A 68 0.97 -5.23 13.35
N GLN A 69 1.60 -6.27 12.80
CA GLN A 69 1.95 -6.36 11.39
C GLN A 69 0.87 -6.33 10.30
N TYR A 70 -0.43 -6.18 10.47
CA TYR A 70 -1.46 -6.39 9.40
C TYR A 70 -1.43 -7.75 8.65
N ARG A 71 -0.28 -8.29 8.19
CA ARG A 71 -0.02 -9.66 7.71
C ARG A 71 1.27 -10.23 8.29
N ASP A 72 1.19 -11.49 8.71
CA ASP A 72 2.29 -12.20 9.36
C ASP A 72 3.49 -12.42 8.42
N TYR A 73 3.29 -12.49 7.11
CA TYR A 73 4.41 -12.64 6.16
C TYR A 73 5.05 -11.32 5.72
N CYS A 74 4.47 -10.17 6.06
CA CYS A 74 4.92 -8.88 5.53
C CYS A 74 6.03 -8.29 6.40
N GLY A 75 7.26 -8.79 6.25
CA GLY A 75 8.40 -8.26 7.00
C GLY A 75 8.66 -6.78 6.71
N GLY A 76 8.48 -6.34 5.46
CA GLY A 76 8.74 -4.95 5.12
C GLY A 76 7.64 -4.01 5.59
N CYS A 77 6.44 -4.48 5.91
CA CYS A 77 5.46 -3.67 6.65
C CYS A 77 6.05 -3.21 8.00
N SER A 78 6.74 -4.11 8.70
CA SER A 78 7.46 -3.77 9.93
C SER A 78 8.63 -2.84 9.67
N LEU A 79 9.37 -3.04 8.58
CA LEU A 79 10.48 -2.15 8.22
C LEU A 79 9.99 -0.74 7.93
N ASP A 80 8.98 -0.62 7.06
CA ASP A 80 8.32 0.64 6.70
C ASP A 80 7.74 1.32 7.94
N ALA A 81 7.13 0.55 8.84
CA ALA A 81 6.59 1.08 10.07
C ALA A 81 7.68 1.64 11.01
N VAL A 82 8.81 0.95 11.15
CA VAL A 82 9.96 1.45 11.96
C VAL A 82 10.54 2.73 11.34
N LEU A 83 10.73 2.74 10.02
CA LEU A 83 11.18 3.95 9.30
C LEU A 83 10.18 5.09 9.47
N GLY A 84 8.89 4.82 9.28
CA GLY A 84 7.81 5.77 9.42
C GLY A 84 7.67 6.31 10.84
N ALA A 85 7.87 5.49 11.86
CA ALA A 85 7.87 5.94 13.25
C ALA A 85 8.99 6.97 13.52
N GLY A 86 10.19 6.69 12.99
CA GLY A 86 11.29 7.65 13.01
C GLY A 86 10.92 8.97 12.33
N ILE A 87 10.28 8.90 11.16
CA ILE A 87 9.88 10.08 10.40
C ILE A 87 8.76 10.86 11.12
N PHE A 88 7.74 10.18 11.65
CA PHE A 88 6.64 10.79 12.39
C PHE A 88 7.09 11.50 13.66
N SER A 89 8.14 11.01 14.32
CA SER A 89 8.69 11.70 15.49
C SER A 89 9.31 13.06 15.17
N VAL A 90 9.65 13.32 13.90
CA VAL A 90 10.27 14.58 13.44
C VAL A 90 9.30 15.45 12.65
N LEU A 91 8.57 14.85 11.70
CA LEU A 91 7.72 15.57 10.73
C LEU A 91 6.21 15.48 11.05
N GLY A 92 5.84 14.77 12.11
CA GLY A 92 4.45 14.49 12.46
C GLY A 92 3.78 13.43 11.57
N ARG A 93 2.54 13.07 11.90
CA ARG A 93 1.76 11.97 11.29
C ARG A 93 1.07 12.34 9.97
N SER A 94 1.64 13.27 9.21
CA SER A 94 1.04 13.67 7.92
C SER A 94 1.26 12.60 6.86
N TRP A 95 0.35 12.55 5.88
CA TRP A 95 0.49 11.69 4.71
C TRP A 95 1.77 12.00 3.93
N LEU A 96 2.11 13.28 3.82
CA LEU A 96 3.36 13.73 3.22
C LEU A 96 4.60 13.15 3.93
N ALA A 97 4.61 13.19 5.26
CA ALA A 97 5.69 12.59 6.06
C ALA A 97 5.78 11.07 5.82
N TRP A 98 4.64 10.37 5.77
CA TRP A 98 4.61 8.94 5.46
C TRP A 98 5.23 8.61 4.09
N LYS A 99 4.99 9.45 3.08
CA LYS A 99 5.54 9.27 1.72
C LYS A 99 7.07 9.45 1.64
N ALA A 100 7.72 9.91 2.69
CA ALA A 100 9.17 9.84 2.79
C ALA A 100 9.69 8.40 3.00
N VAL A 101 8.90 7.48 3.57
CA VAL A 101 9.29 6.06 3.71
C VAL A 101 9.61 5.43 2.35
N PRO A 102 8.70 5.44 1.35
CA PRO A 102 9.02 4.83 0.06
C PRO A 102 10.09 5.58 -0.71
N LEU A 103 10.23 6.89 -0.47
CA LEU A 103 11.30 7.70 -1.02
C LEU A 103 12.69 7.22 -0.54
N LEU A 104 12.84 6.74 0.70
CA LEU A 104 14.12 6.23 1.20
C LEU A 104 14.60 5.02 0.39
N PHE A 105 13.71 4.12 -0.01
CA PHE A 105 14.06 2.99 -0.87
C PHE A 105 14.44 3.45 -2.29
N LEU A 106 13.75 4.46 -2.83
CA LEU A 106 14.11 5.09 -4.10
C LEU A 106 15.48 5.79 -4.04
N VAL A 107 15.80 6.46 -2.95
CA VAL A 107 17.12 7.06 -2.72
C VAL A 107 18.18 5.96 -2.66
N ALA A 108 17.95 4.91 -1.86
CA ALA A 108 18.88 3.80 -1.73
C ALA A 108 19.16 3.11 -3.07
N VAL A 109 18.11 2.80 -3.84
CA VAL A 109 18.25 2.15 -5.14
C VAL A 109 18.92 3.07 -6.16
N THR A 110 18.65 4.38 -6.13
CA THR A 110 19.32 5.37 -7.00
C THR A 110 20.81 5.42 -6.71
N VAL A 111 21.20 5.51 -5.44
CA VAL A 111 22.61 5.56 -5.02
C VAL A 111 23.34 4.27 -5.40
N VAL A 112 22.78 3.12 -5.01
CA VAL A 112 23.43 1.81 -5.21
C VAL A 112 23.46 1.44 -6.70
N GLY A 113 22.34 1.60 -7.40
CA GLY A 113 22.22 1.27 -8.82
C GLY A 113 23.08 2.17 -9.71
N SER A 114 23.03 3.49 -9.55
CA SER A 114 23.83 4.42 -10.37
C SER A 114 25.33 4.24 -10.16
N ARG A 115 25.79 4.06 -8.91
CA ARG A 115 27.21 3.83 -8.60
C ARG A 115 27.67 2.44 -9.07
N GLY A 116 26.81 1.43 -8.94
CA GLY A 116 27.04 0.09 -9.47
C GLY A 116 27.21 0.12 -10.99
N LEU A 117 26.27 0.73 -11.71
CA LEU A 117 26.32 0.85 -13.18
C LEU A 117 27.47 1.73 -13.65
N TYR A 118 27.83 2.79 -12.92
CA TYR A 118 29.01 3.59 -13.25
C TYR A 118 30.28 2.73 -13.24
N ARG A 119 30.46 1.90 -12.22
CA ARG A 119 31.63 1.01 -12.10
C ARG A 119 31.64 -0.08 -13.18
N LEU A 120 30.48 -0.62 -13.54
CA LEU A 120 30.36 -1.72 -14.49
C LEU A 120 30.42 -1.27 -15.95
N ALA A 121 29.72 -0.18 -16.25
CA ALA A 121 29.30 0.22 -17.59
C ALA A 121 29.52 1.71 -17.90
N GLY A 122 29.98 2.49 -16.92
CA GLY A 122 30.39 3.88 -17.07
C GLY A 122 29.28 4.90 -16.85
N ARG A 123 29.65 6.17 -17.00
CA ARG A 123 28.76 7.32 -16.80
C ARG A 123 27.44 7.27 -17.59
N PRO A 124 27.39 6.86 -18.87
CA PRO A 124 26.13 6.77 -19.61
C PRO A 124 25.12 5.79 -19.00
N ALA A 125 25.57 4.62 -18.52
CA ALA A 125 24.70 3.66 -17.87
C ALA A 125 24.15 4.18 -16.54
N ALA A 126 25.00 4.83 -15.74
CA ALA A 126 24.58 5.42 -14.47
C ALA A 126 23.47 6.47 -14.66
N TRP A 127 23.65 7.38 -15.62
CA TRP A 127 22.65 8.40 -15.92
C TRP A 127 21.40 7.85 -16.60
N ALA A 128 21.51 6.84 -17.47
CA ALA A 128 20.35 6.14 -18.01
C ALA A 128 19.48 5.57 -16.89
N PHE A 129 20.09 4.99 -15.87
CA PHE A 129 19.37 4.44 -14.72
C PHE A 129 18.69 5.51 -13.88
N VAL A 130 19.39 6.61 -13.58
CA VAL A 130 18.81 7.77 -12.89
C VAL A 130 17.63 8.34 -13.67
N LEU A 131 17.76 8.47 -15.00
CA LEU A 131 16.69 9.00 -15.85
C LEU A 131 15.48 8.06 -15.92
N LEU A 132 15.69 6.74 -15.96
CA LEU A 132 14.59 5.76 -15.92
C LEU A 132 13.86 5.74 -14.57
N LEU A 133 14.56 6.00 -13.46
CA LEU A 133 13.93 6.18 -12.14
C LEU A 133 13.22 7.52 -12.01
N ALA A 134 13.77 8.58 -12.61
CA ALA A 134 13.19 9.92 -12.62
C ALA A 134 11.95 10.00 -13.51
N LEU A 135 11.98 9.33 -14.66
CA LEU A 135 10.92 9.23 -15.66
C LEU A 135 10.50 7.76 -15.85
N PRO A 136 9.88 7.14 -14.84
CA PRO A 136 9.44 5.76 -14.95
C PRO A 136 8.07 5.64 -15.63
N PRO A 137 7.71 4.46 -16.18
CA PRO A 137 6.36 4.24 -16.68
C PRO A 137 5.31 4.43 -15.57
N ARG A 138 4.06 4.72 -15.97
CA ARG A 138 2.96 5.07 -15.07
C ARG A 138 2.79 4.08 -13.92
N ALA A 139 2.78 2.78 -14.20
CA ALA A 139 2.66 1.77 -13.14
C ALA A 139 3.74 1.92 -12.06
N TRP A 140 5.02 1.95 -12.43
CA TRP A 140 6.09 2.12 -11.44
C TRP A 140 6.02 3.47 -10.71
N MET A 141 5.65 4.56 -11.38
CA MET A 141 5.49 5.87 -10.74
C MET A 141 4.51 5.80 -9.55
N PHE A 142 3.38 5.11 -9.73
CA PHE A 142 2.37 4.92 -8.68
C PHE A 142 2.86 3.92 -7.62
N LEU A 143 3.37 2.77 -8.04
CA LEU A 143 3.79 1.70 -7.12
C LEU A 143 4.94 2.15 -6.21
N SER A 144 5.84 3.00 -6.71
CA SER A 144 7.01 3.48 -5.96
C SER A 144 6.70 4.61 -4.97
N VAL A 145 5.45 5.09 -4.88
CA VAL A 145 5.00 6.03 -3.84
C VAL A 145 4.13 5.38 -2.79
N ILE A 146 3.86 4.08 -2.88
CA ILE A 146 2.98 3.37 -1.94
C ILE A 146 3.83 2.47 -1.06
N ALA A 147 3.96 2.78 0.23
CA ALA A 147 4.69 1.95 1.20
C ALA A 147 3.86 0.74 1.67
N TRP A 148 3.81 -0.28 0.82
CA TRP A 148 3.19 -1.57 1.16
C TRP A 148 4.10 -2.46 2.00
N GLY A 149 5.40 -2.32 1.86
CA GLY A 149 6.39 -3.09 2.59
C GLY A 149 6.60 -4.52 2.08
N ASN A 150 6.23 -4.88 0.85
CA ASN A 150 6.39 -6.27 0.37
C ASN A 150 6.52 -6.43 -1.16
N HIS A 151 6.55 -5.33 -1.90
CA HIS A 151 6.49 -5.35 -3.36
C HIS A 151 7.67 -4.59 -3.94
N TYR A 152 7.55 -3.29 -4.14
CA TYR A 152 8.61 -2.51 -4.77
C TYR A 152 9.87 -2.45 -3.87
N GLU A 153 9.69 -2.42 -2.55
CA GLU A 153 10.74 -2.41 -1.52
C GLU A 153 11.63 -3.65 -1.68
N ALA A 154 11.02 -4.83 -1.78
CA ALA A 154 11.73 -6.09 -1.97
C ALA A 154 12.57 -6.08 -3.25
N GLY A 155 12.04 -5.51 -4.34
CA GLY A 155 12.76 -5.32 -5.60
C GLY A 155 13.96 -4.37 -5.47
N CYS A 156 13.79 -3.24 -4.78
CA CYS A 156 14.85 -2.29 -4.50
C CYS A 156 15.99 -2.93 -3.68
N VAL A 157 15.66 -3.64 -2.60
CA VAL A 157 16.64 -4.34 -1.76
C VAL A 157 17.31 -5.50 -2.52
N ALA A 158 16.55 -6.24 -3.34
CA ALA A 158 17.12 -7.28 -4.20
C ALA A 158 18.15 -6.72 -5.20
N LEU A 159 17.90 -5.55 -5.80
CA LEU A 159 18.87 -4.89 -6.66
C LEU A 159 20.14 -4.48 -5.90
N CYS A 160 20.00 -3.97 -4.66
CA CYS A 160 21.15 -3.68 -3.81
C CYS A 160 22.02 -4.93 -3.57
N GLY A 161 21.38 -6.07 -3.28
CA GLY A 161 22.06 -7.36 -3.17
C GLY A 161 22.76 -7.80 -4.45
N LEU A 162 22.12 -7.64 -5.62
CA LEU A 162 22.73 -7.89 -6.92
C LEU A 162 23.99 -7.04 -7.13
N VAL A 163 23.91 -5.72 -6.92
CA VAL A 163 25.07 -4.82 -7.08
C VAL A 163 26.22 -5.18 -6.13
N LEU A 164 25.92 -5.64 -4.91
CA LEU A 164 26.95 -6.12 -3.99
C LEU A 164 27.65 -7.38 -4.51
N LEU A 165 26.96 -8.29 -5.20
CA LEU A 165 27.55 -9.47 -5.83
C LEU A 165 28.39 -9.12 -7.07
N LEU A 166 27.97 -8.09 -7.83
CA LEU A 166 28.68 -7.66 -9.02
C LEU A 166 30.02 -7.01 -8.68
N GLY A 167 31.10 -7.50 -9.28
CA GLY A 167 32.46 -7.02 -8.97
C GLY A 167 33.14 -7.76 -7.83
N LEU A 168 32.67 -8.96 -7.46
CA LEU A 168 33.52 -9.96 -6.82
C LEU A 168 34.56 -10.43 -7.85
N GLU A 169 35.84 -10.30 -7.54
CA GLU A 169 36.94 -10.80 -8.39
C GLU A 169 36.95 -12.34 -8.43
N ARG A 170 37.46 -12.92 -9.52
CA ARG A 170 37.49 -14.39 -9.72
C ARG A 170 38.58 -15.10 -8.93
N ALA A 171 39.67 -14.40 -8.59
CA ALA A 171 40.93 -15.04 -8.22
C ALA A 171 41.02 -15.46 -6.74
N GLU A 172 40.22 -14.89 -5.84
CA GLU A 172 40.24 -15.25 -4.43
C GLU A 172 38.83 -15.31 -3.89
N ALA A 173 38.63 -16.04 -2.79
CA ALA A 173 37.39 -16.02 -2.03
C ALA A 173 37.11 -14.55 -1.66
N GLY A 174 36.36 -13.84 -2.51
CA GLY A 174 36.17 -12.40 -2.40
C GLY A 174 35.85 -12.01 -0.96
N PRO A 175 36.23 -10.79 -0.52
CA PRO A 175 36.31 -10.44 0.89
C PRO A 175 35.06 -10.93 1.59
N THR A 176 35.23 -11.92 2.47
CA THR A 176 34.14 -12.64 3.17
C THR A 176 33.03 -11.70 3.65
N PRO A 177 33.33 -10.49 4.18
CA PRO A 177 32.30 -9.52 4.59
C PRO A 177 31.35 -9.08 3.46
N ARG A 178 31.83 -8.89 2.24
CA ARG A 178 31.01 -8.40 1.11
C ARG A 178 29.99 -9.44 0.66
N VAL A 179 30.41 -10.72 0.60
CA VAL A 179 29.51 -11.83 0.24
C VAL A 179 28.49 -12.06 1.35
N LEU A 180 28.91 -12.03 2.61
CA LEU A 180 28.01 -12.12 3.76
C LEU A 180 26.99 -10.97 3.73
N LEU A 181 27.43 -9.74 3.47
CA LEU A 181 26.53 -8.59 3.35
C LEU A 181 25.56 -8.74 2.17
N ALA A 182 26.04 -9.19 1.01
CA ALA A 182 25.16 -9.47 -0.13
C ALA A 182 24.11 -10.52 0.22
N GLY A 183 24.52 -11.59 0.90
CA GLY A 183 23.63 -12.61 1.45
C GLY A 183 22.60 -11.99 2.39
N ALA A 184 23.03 -11.20 3.37
CA ALA A 184 22.16 -10.55 4.34
C ALA A 184 21.16 -9.61 3.69
N VAL A 185 21.56 -8.82 2.69
CA VAL A 185 20.67 -7.95 1.93
C VAL A 185 19.66 -8.76 1.12
N LEU A 186 20.06 -9.87 0.49
CA LEU A 186 19.14 -10.74 -0.25
C LEU A 186 18.18 -11.53 0.66
N GLY A 187 18.66 -11.98 1.82
CA GLY A 187 17.83 -12.56 2.87
C GLY A 187 16.82 -11.54 3.40
N LEU A 188 17.26 -10.30 3.64
CA LEU A 188 16.41 -9.20 4.05
C LEU A 188 15.36 -8.88 2.97
N ALA A 189 15.72 -8.92 1.68
CA ALA A 189 14.76 -8.74 0.59
C ALA A 189 13.65 -9.80 0.61
N ALA A 190 14.00 -11.06 0.91
CA ALA A 190 13.03 -12.15 1.05
C ALA A 190 12.18 -12.04 2.33
N TRP A 191 12.74 -11.51 3.42
CA TRP A 191 11.97 -11.17 4.63
C TRP A 191 10.99 -10.02 4.39
N ILE A 192 11.44 -8.96 3.70
CA ILE A 192 10.62 -7.79 3.35
C ILE A 192 9.35 -8.25 2.64
N GLY A 193 9.51 -9.07 1.61
CA GLY A 193 8.38 -9.78 1.01
C GLY A 193 8.84 -11.08 0.40
N PHE A 194 7.98 -12.10 0.42
CA PHE A 194 8.23 -13.37 -0.26
C PHE A 194 8.58 -13.20 -1.75
N SER A 195 8.13 -12.10 -2.36
CA SER A 195 8.51 -11.70 -3.70
C SER A 195 10.03 -11.55 -3.86
N GLY A 196 10.81 -11.30 -2.82
CA GLY A 196 12.28 -11.23 -2.87
C GLY A 196 13.00 -12.58 -2.92
N LEU A 197 12.30 -13.72 -2.73
CA LEU A 197 12.93 -15.04 -2.71
C LEU A 197 13.63 -15.40 -4.04
N PHE A 198 13.15 -14.89 -5.18
CA PHE A 198 13.82 -15.11 -6.47
C PHE A 198 15.26 -14.61 -6.47
N ALA A 199 15.54 -13.55 -5.71
CA ALA A 199 16.84 -12.89 -5.72
C ALA A 199 17.91 -13.77 -5.07
N LEU A 200 17.55 -14.49 -4.00
CA LEU A 200 18.43 -15.46 -3.36
C LEU A 200 18.70 -16.66 -4.28
N LEU A 201 17.66 -17.21 -4.92
CA LEU A 201 17.80 -18.30 -5.89
C LEU A 201 18.70 -17.88 -7.05
N ALA A 202 18.44 -16.71 -7.64
CA ALA A 202 19.21 -16.17 -8.75
C ALA A 202 20.68 -15.94 -8.38
N ALA A 203 20.96 -15.45 -7.16
CA ALA A 203 22.31 -15.26 -6.66
C ALA A 203 23.09 -16.58 -6.51
N VAL A 204 22.44 -17.62 -5.94
CA VAL A 204 23.06 -18.95 -5.82
C VAL A 204 23.36 -19.53 -7.21
N LEU A 205 22.37 -19.49 -8.13
CA LEU A 205 22.55 -19.95 -9.51
C LEU A 205 23.66 -19.18 -10.21
N PHE A 206 23.71 -17.86 -10.06
CA PHE A 206 24.75 -17.02 -10.64
C PHE A 206 26.14 -17.44 -10.15
N LEU A 207 26.32 -17.65 -8.84
CA LEU A 207 27.61 -18.09 -8.30
C LEU A 207 28.00 -19.48 -8.82
N ILE A 208 27.08 -20.44 -8.86
CA ILE A 208 27.35 -21.79 -9.38
C ILE A 208 27.73 -21.74 -10.85
N LEU A 209 26.91 -21.10 -11.70
CA LEU A 209 27.12 -21.00 -13.14
C LEU A 209 28.35 -20.17 -13.51
N SER A 210 28.84 -19.35 -12.59
CA SER A 210 30.07 -18.56 -12.77
C SER A 210 31.32 -19.26 -12.19
N GLY A 211 31.21 -20.52 -11.77
CA GLY A 211 32.32 -21.31 -11.23
C GLY A 211 32.72 -20.95 -9.79
N ARG A 212 31.84 -20.25 -9.06
CA ARG A 212 32.08 -19.69 -7.72
C ARG A 212 31.29 -20.42 -6.63
N ALA A 213 30.99 -21.71 -6.82
CA ALA A 213 30.19 -22.51 -5.89
C ALA A 213 30.74 -22.51 -4.45
N ARG A 214 32.07 -22.42 -4.27
CA ARG A 214 32.73 -22.33 -2.95
C ARG A 214 32.31 -21.10 -2.13
N VAL A 215 31.75 -20.07 -2.76
CA VAL A 215 31.30 -18.83 -2.12
C VAL A 215 29.85 -18.95 -1.62
N VAL A 216 29.08 -19.91 -2.14
CA VAL A 216 27.66 -20.10 -1.81
C VAL A 216 27.40 -20.28 -0.31
N PRO A 217 28.18 -21.07 0.47
CA PRO A 217 27.96 -21.18 1.91
C PRO A 217 28.04 -19.84 2.65
N LYS A 218 28.96 -18.94 2.24
CA LYS A 218 29.07 -17.59 2.81
C LYS A 218 27.86 -16.73 2.45
N LEU A 219 27.39 -16.81 1.21
CA LEU A 219 26.17 -16.13 0.79
C LEU A 219 24.97 -16.60 1.63
N LEU A 220 24.81 -17.91 1.81
CA LEU A 220 23.72 -18.50 2.58
C LEU A 220 23.82 -18.17 4.07
N ALA A 221 25.02 -18.12 4.65
CA ALA A 221 25.23 -17.65 6.01
C ALA A 221 24.79 -16.18 6.17
N GLY A 222 25.14 -15.32 5.20
CA GLY A 222 24.62 -13.97 5.13
C GLY A 222 23.09 -13.94 5.02
N ALA A 223 22.52 -14.74 4.12
CA ALA A 223 21.08 -14.81 3.92
C ALA A 223 20.34 -15.25 5.19
N ALA A 224 20.89 -16.19 5.96
CA ALA A 224 20.35 -16.59 7.25
C ALA A 224 20.29 -15.40 8.24
N LEU A 225 21.30 -14.51 8.24
CA LEU A 225 21.26 -13.28 9.04
C LEU A 225 20.17 -12.31 8.55
N GLY A 226 20.03 -12.15 7.24
CA GLY A 226 18.96 -11.32 6.65
C GLY A 226 17.55 -11.85 6.94
N LEU A 227 17.41 -13.17 7.10
CA LEU A 227 16.16 -13.86 7.44
C LEU A 227 15.92 -13.97 8.96
N ALA A 228 16.89 -13.61 9.79
CA ALA A 228 16.79 -13.69 11.25
C ALA A 228 15.54 -12.97 11.82
N PRO A 229 15.04 -11.85 11.26
CA PRO A 229 13.80 -11.24 11.73
C PRO A 229 12.58 -12.18 11.73
N TRP A 230 12.48 -13.16 10.82
CA TRP A 230 11.41 -14.17 10.90
C TRP A 230 11.52 -15.07 12.13
N ALA A 231 12.75 -15.42 12.53
CA ALA A 231 12.95 -16.20 13.75
C ALA A 231 12.55 -15.40 15.00
N VAL A 232 12.89 -14.11 15.03
CA VAL A 232 12.48 -13.20 16.11
C VAL A 232 10.96 -13.03 16.14
N GLN A 233 10.32 -12.87 14.97
CA GLN A 233 8.88 -12.82 14.85
C GLN A 233 8.23 -14.09 15.41
N TRP A 234 8.63 -15.26 14.92
CA TRP A 234 8.11 -16.54 15.40
C TRP A 234 8.26 -16.70 16.92
N TRP A 235 9.43 -16.37 17.46
CA TRP A 235 9.69 -16.46 18.90
C TRP A 235 8.82 -15.50 19.73
N SER A 236 8.60 -14.28 19.25
CA SER A 236 7.90 -13.22 20.01
C SER A 236 6.37 -13.29 19.91
N THR A 237 5.84 -13.82 18.80
CA THR A 237 4.40 -13.80 18.52
C THR A 237 3.78 -15.16 18.25
N GLY A 238 4.58 -16.19 17.95
CA GLY A 238 4.09 -17.47 17.44
C GLY A 238 3.55 -17.40 16.00
N GLN A 239 3.69 -16.26 15.32
CA GLN A 239 3.22 -16.11 13.94
C GLN A 239 4.20 -16.77 12.97
N HIS A 240 3.68 -17.64 12.11
CA HIS A 240 4.48 -18.33 11.11
C HIS A 240 4.55 -17.51 9.83
N PRO A 241 5.75 -17.27 9.27
CA PRO A 241 5.91 -16.40 8.11
C PRO A 241 5.22 -16.96 6.86
N PHE A 242 4.92 -18.25 6.80
CA PHE A 242 4.25 -18.87 5.64
C PHE A 242 2.72 -18.90 5.75
N VAL A 243 2.12 -18.26 6.77
CA VAL A 243 0.67 -18.06 6.83
C VAL A 243 0.31 -16.95 5.85
N THR A 244 -0.14 -17.33 4.65
CA THR A 244 -0.63 -16.39 3.65
C THR A 244 -2.08 -16.01 3.94
N VAL A 245 -2.52 -14.81 3.57
CA VAL A 245 -3.94 -14.41 3.65
C VAL A 245 -4.86 -15.22 2.74
N TYR A 246 -4.23 -15.92 1.82
CA TYR A 246 -4.81 -16.56 0.68
C TYR A 246 -5.20 -17.99 1.02
N GLU A 247 -6.10 -18.57 0.23
CA GLU A 247 -6.54 -19.95 0.44
C GLU A 247 -5.33 -20.90 0.55
N SER A 248 -5.47 -21.93 1.39
CA SER A 248 -4.51 -23.04 1.45
C SER A 248 -4.16 -23.50 0.02
N GLY A 249 -2.88 -23.38 -0.37
CA GLY A 249 -2.40 -23.79 -1.69
C GLY A 249 -2.25 -22.68 -2.75
N GLU A 250 -2.62 -21.43 -2.47
CA GLU A 250 -2.39 -20.33 -3.42
C GLU A 250 -0.90 -20.05 -3.69
N SER A 251 -0.08 -20.19 -2.66
CA SER A 251 1.38 -20.08 -2.73
C SER A 251 2.06 -21.35 -3.26
N ALA A 252 1.34 -22.48 -3.33
CA ALA A 252 1.92 -23.74 -3.81
C ALA A 252 2.27 -23.61 -5.30
N PRO A 253 3.49 -23.94 -5.72
CA PRO A 253 3.90 -23.85 -7.12
C PRO A 253 3.10 -24.82 -8.00
N SER A 254 2.68 -24.38 -9.19
CA SER A 254 1.99 -25.19 -10.19
C SER A 254 2.46 -24.83 -11.59
N LEU A 255 3.04 -25.81 -12.30
CA LEU A 255 3.48 -25.65 -13.68
C LEU A 255 2.30 -25.41 -14.65
N ALA A 256 1.09 -25.86 -14.30
CA ALA A 256 -0.11 -25.66 -15.10
C ALA A 256 -0.48 -24.16 -15.26
N ARG A 257 0.04 -23.28 -14.40
CA ARG A 257 -0.19 -21.83 -14.47
C ARG A 257 0.70 -21.12 -15.49
N VAL A 258 1.82 -21.75 -15.88
CA VAL A 258 2.84 -21.13 -16.73
C VAL A 258 2.28 -20.64 -18.07
N PRO A 259 1.52 -21.45 -18.86
CA PRO A 259 1.01 -21.00 -20.15
C PRO A 259 0.08 -19.80 -20.03
N TYR A 260 -0.86 -19.84 -19.08
CA TYR A 260 -1.79 -18.75 -18.83
C TYR A 260 -1.04 -17.47 -18.44
N LYS A 261 -0.11 -17.53 -17.47
CA LYS A 261 0.62 -16.35 -16.99
C LYS A 261 1.56 -15.73 -18.00
N LEU A 262 2.23 -16.54 -18.81
CA LEU A 262 3.03 -16.02 -19.93
C LEU A 262 2.12 -15.35 -20.96
N SER A 263 0.98 -15.98 -21.27
CA SER A 263 0.02 -15.39 -22.20
C SER A 263 -0.51 -14.04 -21.71
N THR A 264 -0.83 -13.90 -20.43
CA THR A 264 -1.36 -12.65 -19.87
C THR A 264 -0.32 -11.55 -19.84
N LEU A 265 0.93 -11.84 -19.43
CA LEU A 265 2.03 -10.86 -19.46
C LEU A 265 2.32 -10.29 -20.85
N LEU A 266 2.10 -11.09 -21.90
CA LEU A 266 2.35 -10.70 -23.28
C LEU A 266 1.11 -10.06 -23.97
N ARG A 267 -0.04 -9.98 -23.29
CA ARG A 267 -1.22 -9.33 -23.86
C ARG A 267 -0.93 -7.83 -24.09
N PRO A 268 -1.40 -7.25 -25.21
CA PRO A 268 -1.24 -5.82 -25.51
C PRO A 268 -1.60 -4.92 -24.33
N ARG A 269 -2.79 -5.12 -23.75
CA ARG A 269 -3.28 -4.36 -22.59
C ARG A 269 -2.39 -4.47 -21.36
N GLN A 270 -1.73 -5.61 -21.18
CA GLN A 270 -0.89 -5.87 -20.03
C GLN A 270 0.44 -5.12 -20.15
N LEU A 271 1.01 -5.12 -21.36
CA LEU A 271 2.21 -4.34 -21.68
C LEU A 271 1.94 -2.84 -21.57
N VAL A 272 0.76 -2.38 -22.02
CA VAL A 272 0.35 -0.98 -21.86
C VAL A 272 0.15 -0.61 -20.40
N GLY A 273 -0.51 -1.45 -19.61
CA GLY A 273 -0.69 -1.18 -18.19
C GLY A 273 0.63 -1.22 -17.39
N LEU A 274 1.61 -2.04 -17.79
CA LEU A 274 2.94 -2.08 -17.16
C LEU A 274 3.83 -0.91 -17.60
N PHE A 275 3.86 -0.60 -18.89
CA PHE A 275 4.92 0.24 -19.47
C PHE A 275 4.45 1.49 -20.20
N GLY A 276 3.14 1.65 -20.42
CA GLY A 276 2.55 2.74 -21.19
C GLY A 276 1.61 3.63 -20.37
N SER A 277 0.70 4.30 -21.07
CA SER A 277 -0.46 5.01 -20.50
C SER A 277 -1.74 4.46 -21.13
N PRO A 278 -2.73 4.02 -20.33
CA PRO A 278 -3.95 3.39 -20.84
C PRO A 278 -4.88 4.37 -21.57
N HIS A 279 -4.73 5.68 -21.34
CA HIS A 279 -5.71 6.69 -21.74
C HIS A 279 -5.51 7.26 -23.15
N THR A 280 -4.39 6.95 -23.81
CA THR A 280 -4.05 7.56 -25.11
C THR A 280 -3.45 6.54 -26.07
N ALA A 281 -3.71 6.69 -27.38
CA ALA A 281 -3.08 5.85 -28.40
C ALA A 281 -1.54 5.95 -28.37
N VAL A 282 -1.01 7.12 -28.04
CA VAL A 282 0.43 7.34 -27.83
C VAL A 282 0.92 6.51 -26.65
N GLY A 283 0.20 6.51 -25.52
CA GLY A 283 0.52 5.71 -24.35
C GLY A 283 0.54 4.20 -24.66
N TRP A 284 -0.37 3.73 -25.50
CA TRP A 284 -0.37 2.34 -25.99
C TRP A 284 0.87 2.02 -26.81
N TRP A 285 1.19 2.86 -27.80
CA TRP A 285 2.37 2.70 -28.63
C TRP A 285 3.66 2.71 -27.79
N LEU A 286 3.77 3.63 -26.83
CA LEU A 286 4.90 3.72 -25.92
C LEU A 286 5.09 2.45 -25.07
N GLY A 287 4.00 1.81 -24.64
CA GLY A 287 4.07 0.52 -23.93
C GLY A 287 4.75 -0.57 -24.77
N TRP A 288 4.46 -0.63 -26.07
CA TRP A 288 5.11 -1.57 -26.99
C TRP A 288 6.57 -1.22 -27.27
N VAL A 289 6.89 0.06 -27.49
CA VAL A 289 8.27 0.49 -27.68
C VAL A 289 9.11 0.17 -26.44
N TRP A 290 8.55 0.34 -25.25
CA TRP A 290 9.19 -0.03 -23.99
C TRP A 290 9.49 -1.53 -23.94
N ALA A 291 8.50 -2.37 -24.24
CA ALA A 291 8.68 -3.82 -24.30
C ALA A 291 9.75 -4.22 -25.33
N GLY A 292 9.76 -3.59 -26.51
CA GLY A 292 10.79 -3.78 -27.53
C GLY A 292 12.19 -3.39 -27.04
N ALA A 293 12.32 -2.27 -26.33
CA ALA A 293 13.59 -1.85 -25.74
C ALA A 293 14.11 -2.87 -24.70
N LEU A 294 13.21 -3.40 -23.86
CA LEU A 294 13.56 -4.47 -22.92
C LEU A 294 13.97 -5.76 -23.64
N SER A 295 13.29 -6.14 -24.74
CA SER A 295 13.67 -7.29 -25.55
C SER A 295 15.06 -7.13 -26.17
N VAL A 296 15.37 -5.96 -26.72
CA VAL A 296 16.71 -5.67 -27.28
C VAL A 296 17.78 -5.69 -26.18
N ALA A 297 17.51 -5.12 -25.01
CA ALA A 297 18.42 -5.17 -23.86
C ALA A 297 18.63 -6.62 -23.37
N GLY A 298 17.57 -7.43 -23.32
CA GLY A 298 17.62 -8.85 -22.97
C GLY A 298 18.42 -9.68 -23.98
N LEU A 299 18.22 -9.45 -25.29
CA LEU A 299 18.99 -10.11 -26.35
C LEU A 299 20.48 -9.70 -26.27
N THR A 300 20.74 -8.42 -26.05
CA THR A 300 22.11 -7.90 -25.84
C THR A 300 22.76 -8.58 -24.63
N ALA A 301 22.01 -8.76 -23.55
CA ALA A 301 22.48 -9.44 -22.36
C ALA A 301 22.73 -10.93 -22.59
N ALA A 302 21.85 -11.61 -23.32
CA ALA A 302 22.05 -13.00 -23.70
C ALA A 302 23.33 -13.15 -24.53
N ILE A 303 23.47 -12.38 -25.62
CA ILE A 303 24.67 -12.40 -26.47
C ILE A 303 25.91 -12.05 -25.66
N GLY A 304 25.89 -10.96 -24.89
CA GLY A 304 26.99 -10.52 -24.04
C GLY A 304 27.37 -11.52 -22.94
N SER A 305 26.42 -12.33 -22.46
CA SER A 305 26.67 -13.41 -21.49
C SER A 305 27.46 -14.59 -22.09
N TYR A 306 27.49 -14.72 -23.43
CA TYR A 306 28.26 -15.73 -24.14
C TYR A 306 29.53 -15.16 -24.77
N SER A 307 29.47 -13.97 -25.39
CA SER A 307 30.51 -13.47 -26.30
C SER A 307 31.41 -12.37 -25.73
N ALA A 308 31.06 -11.77 -24.59
CA ALA A 308 31.82 -10.62 -24.11
C ALA A 308 33.26 -11.02 -23.75
N GLN A 309 34.23 -10.42 -24.46
CA GLN A 309 35.66 -10.60 -24.22
C GLN A 309 36.10 -10.14 -22.82
N LYS A 310 35.33 -9.24 -22.20
CA LYS A 310 35.60 -8.74 -20.83
C LYS A 310 34.68 -9.43 -19.84
N ASP A 311 35.28 -10.16 -18.92
CA ASP A 311 34.61 -10.94 -17.87
C ASP A 311 33.55 -10.15 -17.08
N ARG A 312 33.78 -8.85 -16.85
CA ARG A 312 32.86 -8.01 -16.08
C ARG A 312 31.48 -7.85 -16.73
N TRP A 313 31.42 -7.72 -18.06
CA TRP A 313 30.15 -7.53 -18.79
C TRP A 313 29.36 -8.82 -18.80
N ARG A 314 30.04 -9.94 -19.04
CA ARG A 314 29.48 -11.27 -19.00
C ARG A 314 28.79 -11.54 -17.67
N ASP A 315 29.50 -11.30 -16.57
CA ASP A 315 28.99 -11.58 -15.22
C ASP A 315 27.82 -10.64 -14.88
N ALA A 316 27.89 -9.35 -15.26
CA ALA A 316 26.81 -8.38 -15.03
C ALA A 316 25.52 -8.72 -15.80
N PHE A 317 25.62 -9.03 -17.10
CA PHE A 317 24.47 -9.43 -17.90
C PHE A 317 23.89 -10.75 -17.44
N ARG A 318 24.74 -11.75 -17.15
CA ARG A 318 24.30 -13.07 -16.67
C ARG A 318 23.55 -12.95 -15.35
N ALA A 319 24.10 -12.23 -14.37
CA ALA A 319 23.45 -12.07 -13.06
C ALA A 319 22.10 -11.35 -13.20
N THR A 320 22.06 -10.24 -13.95
CA THR A 320 20.82 -9.47 -14.16
C THR A 320 19.75 -10.32 -14.85
N LEU A 321 20.12 -11.07 -15.89
CA LEU A 321 19.21 -11.97 -16.58
C LEU A 321 18.70 -13.09 -15.66
N LEU A 322 19.57 -13.70 -14.84
CA LEU A 322 19.18 -14.73 -13.88
C LEU A 322 18.20 -14.19 -12.83
N PHE A 323 18.35 -12.95 -12.37
CA PHE A 323 17.40 -12.32 -11.44
C PHE A 323 16.03 -12.14 -12.10
N LEU A 324 16.00 -11.60 -13.32
CA LEU A 324 14.77 -11.39 -14.08
C LEU A 324 14.06 -12.71 -14.41
N THR A 325 14.80 -13.73 -14.86
CA THR A 325 14.22 -15.03 -15.21
C THR A 325 13.81 -15.83 -13.98
N SER A 326 14.51 -15.69 -12.85
CA SER A 326 14.10 -16.31 -11.59
C SER A 326 12.82 -15.67 -11.06
N TRP A 327 12.68 -14.34 -11.15
CA TRP A 327 11.41 -13.67 -10.83
C TRP A 327 10.29 -14.18 -11.72
N LEU A 328 10.52 -14.23 -13.04
CA LEU A 328 9.52 -14.71 -14.01
C LEU A 328 9.12 -16.17 -13.74
N ALA A 329 10.09 -17.03 -13.44
CA ALA A 329 9.86 -18.43 -13.11
C ALA A 329 8.98 -18.58 -11.87
N ILE A 330 9.29 -17.86 -10.78
CA ILE A 330 8.47 -17.88 -9.56
C ILE A 330 7.08 -17.30 -9.84
N TYR A 331 7.00 -16.14 -10.50
CA TYR A 331 5.74 -15.53 -10.90
C TYR A 331 4.86 -16.51 -11.67
N CYS A 332 5.41 -17.24 -12.65
CA CYS A 332 4.67 -18.16 -13.49
C CYS A 332 4.14 -19.40 -12.76
N VAL A 333 4.70 -19.78 -11.61
CA VAL A 333 4.27 -21.00 -10.89
C VAL A 333 3.38 -20.73 -9.68
N VAL A 334 3.45 -19.57 -9.04
CA VAL A 334 2.56 -19.22 -7.89
C VAL A 334 1.19 -18.72 -8.38
N ARG A 335 0.18 -18.53 -7.51
CA ARG A 335 -1.12 -17.97 -7.93
C ARG A 335 -1.09 -16.45 -8.14
N PHE A 336 -0.20 -15.72 -7.45
CA PHE A 336 -0.09 -14.26 -7.54
C PHE A 336 0.13 -13.76 -8.96
N GLN A 337 -0.85 -13.03 -9.50
CA GLN A 337 -0.82 -12.57 -10.88
C GLN A 337 -1.11 -11.09 -10.95
N VAL A 338 -0.50 -10.46 -11.95
CA VAL A 338 -0.93 -9.15 -12.38
C VAL A 338 -2.39 -9.24 -12.85
N TYR A 339 -3.22 -8.30 -12.43
CA TYR A 339 -4.64 -8.31 -12.75
C TYR A 339 -4.87 -8.19 -14.26
N ASP A 340 -5.74 -9.03 -14.79
CA ASP A 340 -6.02 -9.14 -16.22
C ASP A 340 -7.52 -8.96 -16.48
N PRO A 341 -8.04 -7.70 -16.44
CA PRO A 341 -9.47 -7.42 -16.56
C PRO A 341 -10.02 -7.83 -17.93
N PRO A 342 -11.33 -8.02 -18.12
CA PRO A 342 -11.89 -8.32 -19.45
C PRO A 342 -11.73 -7.15 -20.44
N PRO A 343 -11.59 -7.39 -21.76
CA PRO A 343 -11.59 -6.29 -22.73
C PRO A 343 -12.91 -5.49 -22.67
N PRO A 344 -12.89 -4.15 -22.83
CA PRO A 344 -11.75 -3.31 -23.23
C PRO A 344 -10.92 -2.76 -22.05
N GLU A 345 -11.18 -3.19 -20.82
CA GLU A 345 -10.54 -2.64 -19.63
C GLU A 345 -9.03 -2.92 -19.60
N ILE A 346 -8.29 -2.00 -18.98
CA ILE A 346 -6.85 -2.09 -18.74
C ILE A 346 -6.64 -2.06 -17.24
N ALA A 347 -5.72 -2.89 -16.77
CA ALA A 347 -5.42 -2.97 -15.35
C ALA A 347 -4.85 -1.62 -14.83
N TYR A 348 -5.37 -1.19 -13.69
CA TYR A 348 -4.95 0.02 -13.00
C TYR A 348 -3.57 -0.19 -12.33
N PRO A 349 -2.79 0.87 -12.07
CA PRO A 349 -1.41 0.73 -11.56
C PRO A 349 -1.24 -0.18 -10.35
N THR A 350 -2.06 -0.06 -9.30
CA THR A 350 -1.95 -0.90 -8.09
C THR A 350 -2.27 -2.36 -8.32
N SER A 351 -3.07 -2.68 -9.33
CA SER A 351 -3.30 -4.07 -9.77
C SER A 351 -2.07 -4.71 -10.43
N MET A 352 -1.06 -3.90 -10.76
CA MET A 352 0.25 -4.33 -11.29
C MET A 352 1.29 -4.59 -10.19
N ARG A 353 0.90 -4.57 -8.91
CA ARG A 353 1.81 -4.64 -7.76
C ARG A 353 2.77 -5.84 -7.76
N TYR A 354 2.35 -6.98 -8.30
CA TYR A 354 3.23 -8.15 -8.40
C TYR A 354 4.35 -7.97 -9.43
N GLY A 355 4.21 -7.03 -10.36
CA GLY A 355 5.25 -6.59 -11.27
C GLY A 355 6.21 -5.55 -10.68
N ALA A 356 5.92 -4.98 -9.50
CA ALA A 356 6.78 -3.96 -8.89
C ALA A 356 8.25 -4.41 -8.73
N PRO A 357 8.56 -5.63 -8.24
CA PRO A 357 9.95 -6.08 -8.10
C PRO A 357 10.75 -6.13 -9.42
N LEU A 358 10.07 -6.18 -10.56
CA LEU A 358 10.68 -6.27 -11.89
C LEU A 358 11.36 -4.96 -12.31
N TYR A 359 10.79 -3.81 -11.97
CA TYR A 359 11.21 -2.53 -12.56
C TYR A 359 12.65 -2.15 -12.23
N PRO A 360 13.15 -2.21 -10.98
CA PRO A 360 14.54 -1.87 -10.69
C PRO A 360 15.52 -2.73 -11.49
N LEU A 361 15.23 -4.01 -11.66
CA LEU A 361 16.04 -4.95 -12.44
C LEU A 361 15.96 -4.67 -13.94
N ALA A 362 14.77 -4.35 -14.45
CA ALA A 362 14.58 -4.00 -15.86
C ALA A 362 15.28 -2.68 -16.21
N PHE A 363 15.17 -1.65 -15.35
CA PHE A 363 15.90 -0.39 -15.53
C PHE A 363 17.41 -0.62 -15.49
N PHE A 364 17.89 -1.48 -14.58
CA PHE A 364 19.30 -1.84 -14.50
C PHE A 364 19.78 -2.53 -15.79
N LEU A 365 19.01 -3.49 -16.31
CA LEU A 365 19.30 -4.20 -17.56
C LEU A 365 19.35 -3.24 -18.77
N LEU A 366 18.34 -2.38 -18.95
CA LEU A 366 18.34 -1.39 -20.03
C LEU A 366 19.56 -0.47 -19.92
N SER A 367 19.85 0.01 -18.72
CA SER A 367 20.99 0.91 -18.48
C SER A 367 22.34 0.23 -18.74
N LEU A 368 22.45 -1.06 -18.41
CA LEU A 368 23.62 -1.87 -18.72
C LEU A 368 23.80 -2.02 -20.24
N ALA A 369 22.74 -2.26 -21.00
CA ALA A 369 22.76 -2.33 -22.46
C ALA A 369 23.12 -0.96 -23.09
N VAL A 370 22.59 0.14 -22.56
CA VAL A 370 22.95 1.51 -22.97
C VAL A 370 24.44 1.76 -22.78
N GLY A 371 24.99 1.45 -21.60
CA GLY A 371 26.43 1.59 -21.35
C GLY A 371 27.29 0.73 -22.27
N TYR A 372 26.85 -0.51 -22.53
CA TYR A 372 27.51 -1.41 -23.47
C TYR A 372 27.60 -0.78 -24.86
N PHE A 373 26.45 -0.42 -25.46
CA PHE A 373 26.41 0.19 -26.78
C PHE A 373 27.15 1.52 -26.86
N TRP A 374 27.07 2.35 -25.82
CA TRP A 374 27.81 3.60 -25.75
C TRP A 374 29.32 3.37 -25.79
N SER A 375 29.81 2.42 -24.99
CA SER A 375 31.24 2.08 -24.93
C SER A 375 31.76 1.43 -26.22
N SER A 376 30.88 0.78 -26.99
CA SER A 376 31.18 0.22 -28.32
C SER A 376 30.99 1.21 -29.47
N GLY A 377 30.79 2.51 -29.20
CA GLY A 377 30.61 3.54 -30.23
C GLY A 377 29.22 3.55 -30.89
N ARG A 378 28.31 2.63 -30.53
CA ARG A 378 26.94 2.53 -31.06
C ARG A 378 25.97 3.46 -30.32
N ARG A 379 26.31 4.76 -30.25
CA ARG A 379 25.57 5.75 -29.45
C ARG A 379 24.12 5.94 -29.89
N ALA A 380 23.84 5.89 -31.19
CA ALA A 380 22.48 6.01 -31.71
C ALA A 380 21.55 4.90 -31.18
N LEU A 381 22.05 3.65 -31.14
CA LEU A 381 21.29 2.54 -30.58
C LEU A 381 21.08 2.69 -29.06
N ALA A 382 22.11 3.16 -28.35
CA ALA A 382 22.00 3.46 -26.92
C ALA A 382 20.91 4.53 -26.64
N ILE A 383 20.83 5.58 -27.47
CA ILE A 383 19.78 6.60 -27.39
C ILE A 383 18.42 6.01 -27.73
N PHE A 384 18.33 5.23 -28.82
CA PHE A 384 17.08 4.61 -29.26
C PHE A 384 16.44 3.72 -28.18
N LEU A 385 17.26 2.97 -27.43
CA LEU A 385 16.80 2.16 -26.30
C LEU A 385 16.13 2.98 -25.18
N LEU A 386 16.43 4.27 -25.08
CA LEU A 386 15.89 5.14 -24.04
C LEU A 386 14.69 5.97 -24.51
N ILE A 387 14.50 6.19 -25.82
CA ILE A 387 13.43 7.07 -26.34
C ILE A 387 12.05 6.62 -25.84
N GLY A 388 11.67 5.36 -26.08
CA GLY A 388 10.37 4.84 -25.65
C GLY A 388 10.19 4.89 -24.13
N PRO A 389 11.13 4.32 -23.35
CA PRO A 389 11.08 4.38 -21.89
C PRO A 389 10.97 5.79 -21.30
N LEU A 390 11.82 6.72 -21.72
CA LEU A 390 11.80 8.09 -21.21
C LEU A 390 10.58 8.87 -21.70
N ALA A 391 10.08 8.62 -22.91
CA ALA A 391 8.85 9.24 -23.39
C ALA A 391 7.61 8.73 -22.62
N SER A 392 7.56 7.43 -22.31
CA SER A 392 6.51 6.86 -21.44
C SER A 392 6.51 7.52 -20.06
N GLY A 393 7.69 7.63 -19.44
CA GLY A 393 7.80 8.30 -18.15
C GLY A 393 7.59 9.81 -18.20
N GLY A 394 7.98 10.47 -19.29
CA GLY A 394 7.66 11.87 -19.54
C GLY A 394 6.15 12.11 -19.61
N LEU A 395 5.42 11.23 -20.31
CA LEU A 395 3.96 11.26 -20.36
C LEU A 395 3.35 11.01 -18.97
N ALA A 396 3.83 10.03 -18.22
CA ALA A 396 3.36 9.77 -16.86
C ALA A 396 3.61 10.96 -15.92
N ARG A 397 4.78 11.61 -16.01
CA ARG A 397 5.09 12.82 -15.24
C ARG A 397 4.22 13.99 -15.65
N TRP A 398 3.98 14.17 -16.95
CA TRP A 398 3.06 15.18 -17.45
C TRP A 398 1.66 14.97 -16.88
N GLU A 399 1.12 13.74 -16.93
CA GLU A 399 -0.15 13.38 -16.30
C GLU A 399 -0.14 13.68 -14.79
N SER A 400 0.97 13.44 -14.09
CA SER A 400 1.09 13.71 -12.64
C SER A 400 1.09 15.18 -12.24
N VAL A 401 1.30 16.12 -13.17
CA VAL A 401 1.27 17.57 -12.88
C VAL A 401 0.05 18.26 -13.49
N GLN A 402 -0.89 17.50 -14.05
CA GLN A 402 -2.17 18.05 -14.50
C GLN A 402 -3.10 18.36 -13.32
N SER A 403 -4.04 19.28 -13.55
CA SER A 403 -5.02 19.68 -12.55
C SER A 403 -5.90 18.49 -12.13
N PRO A 404 -6.14 18.29 -10.82
CA PRO A 404 -5.79 19.17 -9.70
C PRO A 404 -4.36 18.97 -9.18
N PHE A 405 -3.47 19.94 -9.44
CA PHE A 405 -2.10 19.96 -8.95
C PHE A 405 -1.63 21.41 -8.69
N PRO A 406 -0.90 21.68 -7.59
CA PRO A 406 -0.68 20.77 -6.45
C PRO A 406 -1.93 20.69 -5.55
N ALA A 407 -2.30 19.50 -5.08
CA ALA A 407 -3.32 19.36 -4.05
C ALA A 407 -2.72 19.62 -2.66
N ALA A 408 -2.61 20.91 -2.30
CA ALA A 408 -2.05 21.34 -1.02
C ALA A 408 -2.76 20.72 0.20
N SER A 409 -4.04 20.35 0.04
CA SER A 409 -4.81 19.65 1.07
C SER A 409 -4.12 18.36 1.53
N LEU A 410 -3.46 17.60 0.65
CA LEU A 410 -2.79 16.33 0.99
C LEU A 410 -1.71 16.48 2.09
N GLN A 411 -1.18 17.69 2.29
CA GLN A 411 -0.25 17.97 3.40
C GLN A 411 -0.94 17.88 4.77
N GLY A 412 -2.22 18.25 4.82
CA GLY A 412 -3.07 18.16 6.00
C GLY A 412 -3.78 16.82 6.16
N LEU A 413 -3.65 15.89 5.21
CA LEU A 413 -4.18 14.54 5.34
C LEU A 413 -3.36 13.80 6.40
N GLU A 414 -4.02 13.19 7.36
CA GLU A 414 -3.34 12.32 8.30
C GLU A 414 -3.00 11.00 7.63
N ALA A 415 -1.82 10.43 7.92
CA ALA A 415 -1.46 9.15 7.32
C ALA A 415 -2.32 8.00 7.84
N VAL A 416 -2.59 7.98 9.14
CA VAL A 416 -3.27 6.91 9.87
C VAL A 416 -4.78 6.96 9.68
N ASP A 417 -5.38 5.92 9.10
CA ASP A 417 -6.84 5.83 9.02
C ASP A 417 -7.35 5.20 10.30
N TRP A 418 -7.73 6.04 11.25
CA TRP A 418 -8.14 5.58 12.57
C TRP A 418 -9.26 4.52 12.51
N GLU A 419 -10.22 4.67 11.61
CA GLU A 419 -11.35 3.76 11.54
C GLU A 419 -10.98 2.41 10.94
N HIS A 420 -10.14 2.43 9.91
CA HIS A 420 -9.63 1.21 9.32
C HIS A 420 -8.66 0.49 10.27
N PHE A 421 -7.80 1.27 10.94
CA PHE A 421 -6.75 0.82 11.83
C PHE A 421 -7.27 0.19 13.13
N ARG A 422 -8.25 0.83 13.77
CA ARG A 422 -8.68 0.50 15.15
C ARG A 422 -9.13 -0.96 15.30
N PRO A 423 -10.00 -1.52 14.45
CA PRO A 423 -10.36 -2.92 14.55
C PRO A 423 -9.13 -3.81 14.38
N GLY A 424 -8.37 -3.63 13.29
CA GLY A 424 -7.21 -4.49 12.97
C GLY A 424 -6.20 -4.59 14.10
N PHE A 425 -5.86 -3.47 14.74
CA PHE A 425 -4.90 -3.42 15.85
C PHE A 425 -5.50 -3.83 17.18
N GLY A 426 -6.75 -3.44 17.43
CA GLY A 426 -7.45 -3.82 18.65
C GLY A 426 -7.64 -5.33 18.81
N TYR A 427 -7.57 -6.13 17.72
CA TYR A 427 -7.50 -7.60 17.78
C TYR A 427 -6.10 -8.17 18.02
N ARG A 428 -5.06 -7.44 17.63
CA ARG A 428 -3.68 -7.92 17.62
C ARG A 428 -2.94 -7.65 18.93
N ILE A 429 -3.27 -6.53 19.57
CA ILE A 429 -2.67 -6.11 20.84
C ILE A 429 -3.69 -6.35 21.95
N SER A 430 -3.26 -6.99 23.04
CA SER A 430 -4.12 -7.14 24.21
C SER A 430 -4.33 -5.77 24.89
N PRO A 431 -5.48 -5.54 25.55
CA PRO A 431 -5.73 -4.35 26.35
C PRO A 431 -4.67 -4.12 27.43
N ALA A 432 -4.13 -5.20 28.00
CA ALA A 432 -3.02 -5.13 28.95
C ALA A 432 -1.75 -4.57 28.29
N ALA A 433 -1.43 -5.00 27.06
CA ALA A 433 -0.30 -4.43 26.32
C ALA A 433 -0.56 -2.97 25.92
N LEU A 434 -1.79 -2.63 25.52
CA LEU A 434 -2.20 -1.24 25.25
C LEU A 434 -2.02 -0.34 26.49
N GLY A 435 -2.36 -0.82 27.69
CA GLY A 435 -2.22 -0.06 28.93
C GLY A 435 -0.80 0.07 29.49
N ARG A 436 0.19 -0.65 28.95
CA ARG A 436 1.59 -0.58 29.42
C ARG A 436 2.39 0.55 28.77
N ALA A 437 2.00 1.02 27.59
CA ALA A 437 2.75 2.06 26.91
C ALA A 437 2.44 3.45 27.51
N PRO A 438 3.44 4.29 27.76
CA PRO A 438 3.27 5.59 28.40
C PRO A 438 2.72 6.68 27.45
N SER A 439 1.93 6.31 26.43
CA SER A 439 1.43 7.27 25.45
C SER A 439 0.41 8.23 26.07
N SER A 440 0.65 9.53 25.88
CA SER A 440 -0.33 10.59 26.18
C SER A 440 -1.27 10.87 25.00
N ASP A 441 -1.10 10.20 23.86
CA ASP A 441 -1.94 10.41 22.68
C ASP A 441 -3.37 9.91 22.96
N GLN A 442 -4.34 10.79 22.71
CA GLN A 442 -5.75 10.53 22.97
C GLN A 442 -6.24 9.31 22.19
N ARG A 443 -5.77 9.07 20.97
CA ARG A 443 -6.21 7.93 20.16
C ARG A 443 -5.61 6.62 20.67
N ALA A 444 -4.41 6.61 21.21
CA ALA A 444 -3.89 5.41 21.88
C ALA A 444 -4.81 5.00 23.05
N GLN A 445 -5.28 5.97 23.84
CA GLN A 445 -6.26 5.73 24.91
C GLN A 445 -7.63 5.28 24.36
N GLN A 446 -8.09 5.84 23.24
CA GLN A 446 -9.30 5.40 22.56
C GLN A 446 -9.18 3.96 22.04
N LEU A 447 -8.00 3.55 21.55
CA LEU A 447 -7.72 2.18 21.11
C LEU A 447 -7.83 1.22 22.29
N GLN A 448 -7.25 1.61 23.43
CA GLN A 448 -7.32 0.84 24.66
C GLN A 448 -8.76 0.70 25.15
N ALA A 449 -9.53 1.78 25.20
CA ALA A 449 -10.94 1.75 25.57
C ALA A 449 -11.75 0.82 24.65
N TYR A 450 -11.55 0.95 23.34
CA TYR A 450 -12.14 0.07 22.34
C TYR A 450 -11.77 -1.42 22.56
N ALA A 451 -10.48 -1.72 22.77
CA ALA A 451 -10.02 -3.08 23.01
C ALA A 451 -10.58 -3.67 24.32
N LEU A 452 -10.66 -2.87 25.39
CA LEU A 452 -11.28 -3.27 26.67
C LEU A 452 -12.76 -3.61 26.51
N GLY A 453 -13.53 -2.77 25.83
CA GLY A 453 -14.95 -3.02 25.57
C GLY A 453 -15.17 -4.28 24.74
N ARG A 454 -14.38 -4.43 23.68
CA ARG A 454 -14.38 -5.61 22.82
C ARG A 454 -14.08 -6.90 23.58
N GLU A 455 -12.98 -6.93 24.35
CA GLU A 455 -12.58 -8.15 25.06
C GLU A 455 -13.49 -8.47 26.24
N GLY A 456 -13.94 -7.47 26.99
CA GLY A 456 -14.90 -7.65 28.07
C GLY A 456 -16.21 -8.27 27.58
N ALA A 457 -16.79 -7.70 26.51
CA ALA A 457 -17.99 -8.25 25.90
C ALA A 457 -17.75 -9.65 25.32
N ALA A 458 -16.68 -9.85 24.54
CA ALA A 458 -16.36 -11.15 23.95
C ALA A 458 -16.11 -12.25 25.00
N ALA A 459 -15.51 -11.91 26.15
CA ALA A 459 -15.31 -12.86 27.23
C ALA A 459 -16.63 -13.37 27.83
N LEU A 460 -17.59 -12.47 28.08
CA LEU A 460 -18.90 -12.83 28.61
C LEU A 460 -19.74 -13.61 27.59
N LEU A 461 -19.73 -13.17 26.33
CA LEU A 461 -20.47 -13.82 25.24
C LEU A 461 -19.99 -15.25 24.95
N ARG A 462 -18.71 -15.57 25.22
CA ARG A 462 -18.19 -16.95 25.15
C ARG A 462 -18.78 -17.88 26.21
N THR A 463 -19.20 -17.34 27.35
CA THR A 463 -19.81 -18.13 28.44
C THR A 463 -21.29 -18.30 28.20
N ASP A 464 -22.02 -17.19 28.08
CA ASP A 464 -23.45 -17.15 27.80
C ASP A 464 -23.84 -15.73 27.37
N SER A 465 -24.75 -15.60 26.41
CA SER A 465 -25.28 -14.29 25.98
C SER A 465 -26.00 -13.56 27.11
N ALA A 466 -26.59 -14.28 28.07
CA ALA A 466 -27.19 -13.66 29.27
C ALA A 466 -26.14 -13.03 30.21
N SER A 467 -24.87 -13.48 30.12
CA SER A 467 -23.78 -12.95 30.95
C SER A 467 -23.37 -11.52 30.57
N LEU A 468 -23.83 -11.00 29.42
CA LEU A 468 -23.53 -9.62 29.02
C LEU A 468 -24.11 -8.59 30.00
N GLY A 469 -25.14 -8.95 30.77
CA GLY A 469 -25.68 -8.11 31.85
C GLY A 469 -24.70 -7.90 33.01
N ALA A 470 -23.64 -8.70 33.12
CA ALA A 470 -22.57 -8.51 34.10
C ALA A 470 -21.46 -7.56 33.61
N LEU A 471 -21.55 -7.05 32.38
CA LEU A 471 -20.57 -6.13 31.82
C LEU A 471 -20.63 -4.80 32.56
N THR A 472 -19.56 -4.47 33.28
CA THR A 472 -19.45 -3.20 34.02
C THR A 472 -18.87 -2.12 33.12
N VAL A 473 -19.63 -1.03 32.93
CA VAL A 473 -19.15 0.17 32.23
C VAL A 473 -18.07 0.82 33.11
N PRO A 474 -16.86 1.10 32.59
CA PRO A 474 -15.84 1.80 33.36
C PRO A 474 -16.39 3.11 33.91
N SER A 475 -16.38 3.28 35.23
CA SER A 475 -16.89 4.49 35.89
C SER A 475 -16.13 5.72 35.41
N ARG A 476 -16.82 6.79 35.03
CA ARG A 476 -16.26 8.03 34.44
C ARG A 476 -15.22 8.79 35.30
N GLY A 477 -14.77 8.29 36.45
CA GLY A 477 -14.15 9.14 37.48
C GLY A 477 -12.98 8.60 38.31
N THR A 478 -12.41 7.41 38.07
CA THR A 478 -11.39 6.86 39.00
C THR A 478 -9.98 6.70 38.43
N GLY A 479 -9.76 7.05 37.16
CA GLY A 479 -8.42 7.13 36.56
C GLY A 479 -8.03 8.57 36.26
N SER A 480 -6.75 8.91 36.41
CA SER A 480 -6.15 10.22 36.10
C SER A 480 -6.26 10.66 34.62
N HIS A 481 -6.98 9.92 33.78
CA HIS A 481 -7.26 10.27 32.38
C HIS A 481 -8.57 11.08 32.29
N ALA A 482 -8.47 12.36 32.70
CA ALA A 482 -9.56 13.30 32.97
C ALA A 482 -10.40 13.77 31.75
N GLY A 483 -10.57 12.95 30.71
CA GLY A 483 -11.11 13.40 29.42
C GLY A 483 -12.58 13.08 29.10
N GLY A 484 -13.29 12.24 29.86
CA GLY A 484 -14.69 11.87 29.55
C GLY A 484 -14.94 11.16 28.20
N LEU A 485 -13.90 10.92 27.39
CA LEU A 485 -13.95 10.39 26.03
C LEU A 485 -13.96 8.85 25.95
N TRP A 486 -13.73 8.17 27.07
CA TRP A 486 -13.65 6.71 27.16
C TRP A 486 -14.96 5.96 26.81
N PRO A 487 -16.16 6.41 27.22
CA PRO A 487 -17.37 5.60 27.05
C PRO A 487 -17.68 5.27 25.59
N GLY A 488 -17.58 6.24 24.69
CA GLY A 488 -17.95 6.05 23.28
C GLY A 488 -17.14 4.94 22.59
N TYR A 489 -15.81 5.02 22.65
CA TYR A 489 -14.94 4.03 22.00
C TYR A 489 -15.02 2.64 22.64
N TRP A 490 -15.21 2.59 23.96
CA TRP A 490 -15.48 1.34 24.66
C TRP A 490 -16.78 0.68 24.14
N TRP A 491 -17.85 1.46 24.00
CA TRP A 491 -19.13 1.01 23.44
C TRP A 491 -19.03 0.58 21.98
N GLU A 492 -18.21 1.25 21.16
CA GLU A 492 -17.91 0.77 19.80
C GLU A 492 -17.30 -0.64 19.82
N GLY A 493 -16.35 -0.90 20.74
CA GLY A 493 -15.75 -2.22 20.93
C GLY A 493 -16.74 -3.28 21.37
N VAL A 494 -17.65 -2.93 22.30
CA VAL A 494 -18.76 -3.80 22.73
C VAL A 494 -19.67 -4.13 21.55
N GLY A 495 -20.11 -3.12 20.79
CA GLY A 495 -20.97 -3.30 19.62
C GLY A 495 -20.36 -4.24 18.59
N GLU A 496 -19.07 -4.08 18.30
CA GLU A 496 -18.35 -4.96 17.39
C GLU A 496 -18.25 -6.41 17.91
N ALA A 497 -17.95 -6.62 19.20
CA ALA A 497 -17.90 -7.94 19.79
C ALA A 497 -19.25 -8.66 19.73
N VAL A 498 -20.35 -7.96 20.06
CA VAL A 498 -21.72 -8.50 19.99
C VAL A 498 -22.10 -8.85 18.55
N ALA A 499 -21.79 -7.96 17.60
CA ALA A 499 -22.09 -8.19 16.19
C ALA A 499 -21.35 -9.40 15.61
N LYS A 500 -20.09 -9.62 16.00
CA LYS A 500 -19.32 -10.79 15.58
C LYS A 500 -19.79 -12.08 16.24
N HIS A 501 -20.20 -12.03 17.51
CA HIS A 501 -20.79 -13.18 18.22
C HIS A 501 -22.09 -13.67 17.56
N LEU A 502 -22.92 -12.73 17.11
CA LEU A 502 -24.16 -13.05 16.38
C LEU A 502 -23.94 -13.35 14.89
N GLY A 503 -22.71 -13.17 14.38
CA GLY A 503 -22.37 -13.47 12.99
C GLY A 503 -22.13 -14.97 12.79
N PRO A 504 -22.33 -15.49 11.56
CA PRO A 504 -21.97 -16.87 11.25
C PRO A 504 -20.47 -17.03 11.53
N SER A 505 -20.13 -17.93 12.44
CA SER A 505 -18.76 -18.32 12.73
C SER A 505 -18.19 -19.07 11.52
N GLY A 506 -17.79 -18.34 10.48
CA GLY A 506 -17.11 -18.88 9.31
C GLY A 506 -17.95 -19.75 8.36
N GLN A 507 -19.29 -19.69 8.40
CA GLN A 507 -20.11 -20.34 7.37
C GLN A 507 -20.40 -19.39 6.19
N PRO A 508 -20.31 -19.87 4.93
CA PRO A 508 -20.71 -19.11 3.76
C PRO A 508 -22.19 -18.71 3.87
N GLU A 509 -22.54 -17.56 3.29
CA GLU A 509 -23.77 -16.76 3.47
C GLU A 509 -25.14 -17.43 3.16
N GLY A 510 -25.24 -18.75 3.16
CA GLY A 510 -26.51 -19.47 3.04
C GLY A 510 -27.23 -19.57 4.39
N ASP A 511 -28.39 -18.93 4.50
CA ASP A 511 -29.49 -19.24 5.44
C ASP A 511 -29.49 -18.75 6.90
N SER A 512 -28.46 -18.07 7.40
CA SER A 512 -28.61 -17.37 8.70
C SER A 512 -29.14 -15.94 8.49
N GLY A 513 -30.24 -15.59 9.16
CA GLY A 513 -31.02 -14.36 8.97
C GLY A 513 -30.20 -13.11 8.63
N GLY A 514 -30.68 -12.33 7.67
CA GLY A 514 -29.94 -11.21 7.11
C GLY A 514 -29.45 -10.20 8.18
N TRP A 515 -28.35 -9.50 7.90
CA TRP A 515 -27.72 -8.45 8.70
C TRP A 515 -28.64 -7.54 9.55
N PRO A 516 -29.79 -7.01 9.07
CA PRO A 516 -30.67 -6.24 9.95
C PRO A 516 -31.33 -7.08 11.06
N GLU A 517 -31.53 -8.38 10.85
CA GLU A 517 -31.90 -9.32 11.91
C GLU A 517 -30.75 -9.45 12.92
N ARG A 518 -29.51 -9.54 12.43
CA ARG A 518 -28.32 -9.57 13.28
C ARG A 518 -28.22 -8.30 14.12
N LEU A 519 -28.37 -7.12 13.51
CA LEU A 519 -28.40 -5.84 14.22
C LEU A 519 -29.56 -5.73 15.19
N SER A 520 -30.71 -6.33 14.90
CA SER A 520 -31.82 -6.44 15.86
C SER A 520 -31.45 -7.34 17.05
N GLY A 521 -30.68 -8.40 16.82
CA GLY A 521 -30.03 -9.19 17.87
C GLY A 521 -29.04 -8.36 18.69
N VAL A 522 -28.21 -7.53 18.03
CA VAL A 522 -27.28 -6.61 18.70
C VAL A 522 -28.04 -5.62 19.59
N ASP A 523 -29.07 -4.94 19.06
CA ASP A 523 -29.92 -3.99 19.80
C ASP A 523 -30.55 -4.66 21.05
N ARG A 524 -31.07 -5.89 20.92
CA ARG A 524 -31.60 -6.65 22.05
C ARG A 524 -30.54 -6.94 23.13
N LEU A 525 -29.34 -7.37 22.74
CA LEU A 525 -28.27 -7.67 23.68
C LEU A 525 -27.68 -6.40 24.32
N LEU A 526 -27.55 -5.30 23.58
CA LEU A 526 -27.04 -4.05 24.14
C LEU A 526 -27.96 -3.49 25.23
N ARG A 527 -29.29 -3.61 25.05
CA ARG A 527 -30.29 -3.18 26.03
C ARG A 527 -30.29 -3.99 27.32
N SER A 528 -29.68 -5.17 27.34
CA SER A 528 -29.57 -5.97 28.57
C SER A 528 -28.42 -5.53 29.49
N ILE A 529 -27.55 -4.64 29.03
CA ILE A 529 -26.40 -4.14 29.81
C ILE A 529 -26.89 -3.05 30.79
N PRO A 530 -26.81 -3.26 32.12
CA PRO A 530 -27.32 -2.31 33.10
C PRO A 530 -26.59 -0.95 33.08
N GLY A 531 -27.32 0.13 33.37
CA GLY A 531 -26.74 1.46 33.58
C GLY A 531 -26.24 2.19 32.34
N SER A 532 -26.58 1.69 31.16
CA SER A 532 -26.19 2.26 29.87
C SER A 532 -27.17 3.37 29.43
N ALA A 533 -26.62 4.48 28.91
CA ALA A 533 -27.43 5.57 28.37
C ALA A 533 -27.85 5.29 26.92
N SER A 534 -28.95 5.89 26.45
CA SER A 534 -29.40 5.71 25.05
C SER A 534 -28.33 6.07 24.01
N ALA A 535 -27.55 7.14 24.25
CA ALA A 535 -26.48 7.56 23.37
C ALA A 535 -25.32 6.54 23.27
N ASP A 536 -25.08 5.79 24.33
CA ASP A 536 -24.05 4.75 24.38
C ASP A 536 -24.48 3.54 23.53
N TRP A 537 -25.76 3.14 23.62
CA TRP A 537 -26.34 2.10 22.78
C TRP A 537 -26.28 2.45 21.29
N ASP A 538 -26.66 3.68 20.95
CA ASP A 538 -26.62 4.14 19.57
C ASP A 538 -25.20 4.11 19.00
N THR A 539 -24.19 4.40 19.83
CA THR A 539 -22.77 4.31 19.45
C THR A 539 -22.35 2.87 19.17
N ALA A 540 -22.66 1.95 20.09
CA ALA A 540 -22.38 0.52 19.91
C ALA A 540 -23.11 -0.06 18.68
N LEU A 541 -24.37 0.32 18.47
CA LEU A 541 -25.18 -0.15 17.35
C LEU A 541 -24.68 0.39 16.00
N LYS A 542 -24.21 1.65 15.94
CA LYS A 542 -23.55 2.21 14.75
C LYS A 542 -22.22 1.51 14.45
N ALA A 543 -21.43 1.21 15.47
CA ALA A 543 -20.17 0.46 15.30
C ALA A 543 -20.44 -0.96 14.79
N ALA A 544 -21.43 -1.64 15.36
CA ALA A 544 -21.91 -2.92 14.85
C ALA A 544 -22.33 -2.82 13.39
N ALA A 545 -23.18 -1.85 13.03
CA ALA A 545 -23.68 -1.63 11.68
C ALA A 545 -22.57 -1.35 10.64
N ALA A 546 -21.44 -0.77 11.05
CA ALA A 546 -20.30 -0.46 10.18
C ALA A 546 -19.48 -1.69 9.75
N LEU A 547 -19.66 -2.85 10.40
CA LEU A 547 -18.88 -4.06 10.07
C LEU A 547 -19.28 -4.74 8.75
N ASP A 548 -20.52 -4.54 8.27
CA ASP A 548 -20.99 -5.18 7.04
C ASP A 548 -22.03 -4.36 6.24
N PRO A 549 -21.71 -3.13 5.80
CA PRO A 549 -22.59 -2.39 4.90
C PRO A 549 -22.41 -2.78 3.42
N SER A 550 -21.26 -3.33 3.03
CA SER A 550 -20.86 -3.56 1.63
C SER A 550 -21.25 -4.91 1.04
N GLY A 551 -21.54 -5.94 1.86
CA GLY A 551 -21.91 -7.27 1.36
C GLY A 551 -23.26 -7.33 0.63
N ARG A 552 -24.10 -6.29 0.75
CA ARG A 552 -25.52 -6.34 0.34
C ARG A 552 -25.90 -5.37 -0.77
N VAL A 553 -25.27 -4.20 -0.76
CA VAL A 553 -25.51 -3.15 -1.75
C VAL A 553 -24.16 -2.82 -2.34
N ASP A 554 -23.98 -3.26 -3.58
CA ASP A 554 -22.88 -2.81 -4.41
C ASP A 554 -23.19 -1.39 -4.87
N TRP A 555 -22.77 -0.42 -4.07
CA TRP A 555 -23.04 1.01 -4.33
C TRP A 555 -22.46 1.48 -5.67
N ILE A 556 -21.43 0.81 -6.19
CA ILE A 556 -20.89 1.07 -7.54
C ILE A 556 -21.95 0.69 -8.58
N LYS A 557 -22.58 -0.50 -8.45
CA LYS A 557 -23.71 -0.90 -9.32
C LYS A 557 -24.92 0.01 -9.17
N VAL A 558 -25.23 0.46 -7.96
CA VAL A 558 -26.34 1.39 -7.73
C VAL A 558 -26.08 2.73 -8.43
N GLN A 559 -24.88 3.28 -8.30
CA GLN A 559 -24.48 4.54 -8.95
C GLN A 559 -24.44 4.42 -10.48
N GLY A 560 -23.97 3.28 -11.00
CA GLY A 560 -24.04 2.96 -12.42
C GLY A 560 -25.45 2.69 -12.94
N GLY A 561 -26.46 2.67 -12.07
CA GLY A 561 -27.85 2.37 -12.42
C GLY A 561 -28.13 0.91 -12.76
N TRP A 562 -27.18 0.00 -12.47
CA TRP A 562 -27.25 -1.44 -12.75
C TRP A 562 -28.04 -2.23 -11.70
N ASP A 563 -28.21 -1.70 -10.48
CA ASP A 563 -29.06 -2.29 -9.44
C ASP A 563 -30.03 -1.27 -8.83
N ARG A 564 -31.02 -0.85 -9.63
CA ARG A 564 -32.06 0.10 -9.18
C ARG A 564 -32.94 -0.47 -8.07
N ALA A 565 -33.02 -1.80 -7.94
CA ALA A 565 -33.86 -2.44 -6.94
C ALA A 565 -33.19 -2.52 -5.55
N ALA A 566 -31.89 -2.22 -5.43
CA ALA A 566 -31.20 -2.23 -4.13
C ALA A 566 -31.79 -1.27 -3.11
N VAL A 567 -32.05 -0.02 -3.49
CA VAL A 567 -32.56 1.02 -2.56
C VAL A 567 -33.99 0.71 -2.10
N PRO A 568 -34.95 0.35 -2.99
CA PRO A 568 -36.27 -0.09 -2.56
C PRO A 568 -36.26 -1.31 -1.63
N ARG A 569 -35.42 -2.32 -1.91
CA ARG A 569 -35.25 -3.49 -1.03
C ARG A 569 -34.76 -3.05 0.35
N LEU A 570 -33.77 -2.17 0.41
CA LEU A 570 -33.22 -1.67 1.66
C LEU A 570 -34.25 -0.83 2.45
N LEU A 571 -35.04 0.01 1.77
CA LEU A 571 -36.14 0.76 2.40
C LEU A 571 -37.18 -0.16 3.03
N ALA A 572 -37.63 -1.19 2.30
CA ALA A 572 -38.61 -2.14 2.80
C ALA A 572 -38.07 -2.94 4.00
N ASP A 573 -36.82 -3.42 3.91
CA ASP A 573 -36.19 -4.20 4.98
C ASP A 573 -35.98 -3.37 6.26
N LEU A 574 -35.50 -2.13 6.13
CA LEU A 574 -35.25 -1.26 7.30
C LEU A 574 -36.52 -0.63 7.88
N ALA A 575 -37.60 -0.49 7.11
CA ALA A 575 -38.89 -0.02 7.62
C ALA A 575 -39.52 -1.00 8.64
N ALA A 576 -39.18 -2.29 8.56
CA ALA A 576 -39.65 -3.33 9.47
C ALA A 576 -38.83 -3.44 10.78
N ARG A 577 -37.81 -2.59 10.98
CA ARG A 577 -36.86 -2.70 12.10
C ARG A 577 -37.12 -1.66 13.19
N SER A 578 -36.51 -1.88 14.37
CA SER A 578 -36.55 -0.88 15.44
C SER A 578 -35.91 0.44 14.95
N PRO A 579 -36.37 1.61 15.44
CA PRO A 579 -35.83 2.90 14.99
C PRO A 579 -34.31 3.00 15.13
N GLY A 580 -33.73 2.48 16.21
CA GLY A 580 -32.27 2.46 16.42
C GLY A 580 -31.53 1.64 15.38
N VAL A 581 -32.02 0.42 15.09
CA VAL A 581 -31.43 -0.46 14.07
C VAL A 581 -31.52 0.17 12.68
N ALA A 582 -32.68 0.72 12.33
CA ALA A 582 -32.87 1.41 11.06
C ALA A 582 -31.91 2.59 10.92
N GLN A 583 -31.79 3.43 11.95
CA GLN A 583 -30.89 4.60 11.93
C GLN A 583 -29.41 4.22 11.80
N ALA A 584 -28.94 3.25 12.60
CA ALA A 584 -27.58 2.76 12.53
C ALA A 584 -27.24 2.14 11.16
N SER A 585 -28.17 1.35 10.60
CA SER A 585 -28.02 0.74 9.28
C SER A 585 -27.96 1.80 8.17
N TRP A 586 -28.86 2.77 8.19
CA TRP A 586 -28.85 3.86 7.21
C TRP A 586 -27.57 4.69 7.27
N HIS A 587 -27.07 4.98 8.48
CA HIS A 587 -25.78 5.64 8.65
C HIS A 587 -24.64 4.84 7.99
N ALA A 588 -24.54 3.54 8.28
CA ALA A 588 -23.50 2.67 7.72
C ALA A 588 -23.59 2.55 6.19
N HIS A 589 -24.81 2.44 5.64
CA HIS A 589 -25.04 2.46 4.19
C HIS A 589 -24.65 3.79 3.56
N GLY A 590 -24.93 4.92 4.22
CA GLY A 590 -24.46 6.23 3.80
C GLY A 590 -22.94 6.28 3.70
N ARG A 591 -22.24 5.79 4.73
CA ARG A 591 -20.78 5.72 4.74
C ARG A 591 -20.23 4.84 3.63
N ALA A 592 -20.80 3.66 3.41
CA ALA A 592 -20.39 2.76 2.33
C ALA A 592 -20.63 3.38 0.94
N CYS A 593 -21.76 4.08 0.75
CA CYS A 593 -22.04 4.81 -0.47
C CYS A 593 -21.00 5.91 -0.71
N GLY A 594 -20.71 6.73 0.30
CA GLY A 594 -19.70 7.80 0.23
C GLY A 594 -18.29 7.26 -0.02
N ALA A 595 -17.91 6.15 0.61
CA ALA A 595 -16.63 5.49 0.34
C ALA A 595 -16.55 4.98 -1.10
N ALA A 596 -17.64 4.42 -1.64
CA ALA A 596 -17.69 3.99 -3.05
C ALA A 596 -17.57 5.17 -4.02
N ILE A 597 -18.23 6.29 -3.73
CA ILE A 597 -18.11 7.54 -4.51
C ILE A 597 -16.67 8.04 -4.48
N ALA A 598 -16.14 8.26 -3.28
CA ALA A 598 -14.83 8.87 -3.11
C ALA A 598 -13.67 7.98 -3.54
N ARG A 599 -13.91 6.69 -3.80
CA ARG A 599 -12.89 5.75 -4.31
C ARG A 599 -12.39 6.15 -5.71
N PHE A 600 -13.26 6.75 -6.54
CA PHE A 600 -12.97 7.02 -7.94
C PHE A 600 -13.22 8.47 -8.37
N HIS A 601 -13.73 9.31 -7.48
CA HIS A 601 -14.16 10.66 -7.83
C HIS A 601 -13.40 11.73 -7.05
N LEU A 602 -12.87 12.70 -7.81
CA LEU A 602 -12.52 14.02 -7.30
C LEU A 602 -13.76 14.67 -6.64
N PRO A 603 -13.59 15.72 -5.82
CA PRO A 603 -14.70 16.51 -5.31
C PRO A 603 -15.47 17.16 -6.47
N GLU A 604 -16.44 16.44 -7.01
CA GLU A 604 -17.34 16.87 -8.07
C GLU A 604 -18.79 16.65 -7.65
N SER A 605 -19.72 17.24 -8.41
CA SER A 605 -21.13 17.07 -8.13
C SER A 605 -21.57 15.63 -8.46
N VAL A 606 -21.73 14.81 -7.44
CA VAL A 606 -22.22 13.42 -7.54
C VAL A 606 -23.72 13.43 -7.82
N ASP A 607 -24.20 12.68 -8.81
CA ASP A 607 -25.63 12.53 -9.04
C ASP A 607 -26.20 11.42 -8.13
N LEU A 608 -26.87 11.83 -7.07
CA LEU A 608 -27.67 10.96 -6.25
C LEU A 608 -29.04 10.85 -6.92
N GLY A 609 -29.20 9.85 -7.81
CA GLY A 609 -30.42 9.66 -8.59
C GLY A 609 -31.71 9.80 -7.76
N ARG A 610 -32.82 10.18 -8.43
CA ARG A 610 -34.10 10.61 -7.78
C ARG A 610 -34.66 9.67 -6.71
N GLU A 611 -34.32 8.39 -6.75
CA GLU A 611 -34.77 7.41 -5.76
C GLU A 611 -34.24 7.68 -4.34
N LEU A 612 -33.14 8.43 -4.22
CA LEU A 612 -32.53 8.77 -2.94
C LEU A 612 -33.31 9.85 -2.17
N ALA A 613 -34.31 10.50 -2.79
CA ALA A 613 -35.20 11.45 -2.11
C ALA A 613 -36.04 10.83 -0.98
N ARG A 614 -36.21 9.50 -0.98
CA ARG A 614 -36.96 8.74 0.04
C ARG A 614 -36.09 8.22 1.19
N ILE A 615 -34.78 8.44 1.12
CA ILE A 615 -33.84 7.94 2.12
C ILE A 615 -33.82 8.89 3.34
N PRO A 616 -33.76 8.36 4.57
CA PRO A 616 -33.78 9.19 5.77
C PRO A 616 -32.52 10.06 5.93
N PRO A 617 -32.61 11.19 6.65
CA PRO A 617 -31.50 12.14 6.80
C PRO A 617 -30.20 11.54 7.36
N VAL A 618 -30.29 10.51 8.20
CA VAL A 618 -29.13 9.85 8.82
C VAL A 618 -28.20 9.18 7.79
N PHE A 619 -28.72 8.72 6.66
CA PHE A 619 -27.90 8.22 5.55
C PHE A 619 -27.01 9.33 4.99
N PHE A 620 -27.57 10.53 4.81
CA PHE A 620 -26.82 11.67 4.28
C PHE A 620 -25.74 12.14 5.25
N GLY A 621 -25.94 11.97 6.57
CA GLY A 621 -24.88 12.13 7.56
C GLY A 621 -23.74 11.14 7.38
N GLY A 622 -24.03 9.85 7.18
CA GLY A 622 -23.00 8.85 6.87
C GLY A 622 -22.30 9.12 5.53
N LEU A 623 -23.06 9.49 4.50
CA LEU A 623 -22.53 9.88 3.19
C LEU A 623 -21.56 11.04 3.32
N GLY A 624 -22.00 12.12 3.98
CA GLY A 624 -21.17 13.28 4.27
C GLY A 624 -19.89 12.87 4.99
N HIS A 625 -19.99 12.06 6.05
CA HIS A 625 -18.84 11.58 6.82
C HIS A 625 -17.78 10.92 5.95
N ALA A 626 -18.16 9.93 5.14
CA ALA A 626 -17.19 9.24 4.28
C ALA A 626 -16.57 10.15 3.21
N LEU A 627 -17.34 11.09 2.66
CA LEU A 627 -16.83 12.09 1.71
C LEU A 627 -15.88 13.07 2.40
N GLY A 628 -16.20 13.54 3.61
CA GLY A 628 -15.33 14.42 4.39
C GLY A 628 -14.00 13.76 4.77
N GLU A 629 -14.02 12.47 5.11
CA GLU A 629 -12.80 11.69 5.34
C GLU A 629 -11.89 11.68 4.10
N ARG A 630 -12.47 11.61 2.90
CA ARG A 630 -11.71 11.41 1.65
C ARG A 630 -11.35 12.69 0.92
N TRP A 631 -12.24 13.68 0.89
CA TRP A 631 -12.05 14.95 0.18
C TRP A 631 -11.47 16.04 1.08
N GLY A 632 -11.63 15.91 2.39
CA GLY A 632 -11.02 16.82 3.37
C GLY A 632 -11.71 18.15 3.52
N PRO A 633 -11.10 19.09 4.25
CA PRO A 633 -11.65 20.42 4.39
C PRO A 633 -11.63 21.12 3.03
N LEU A 634 -12.80 21.39 2.47
CA LEU A 634 -12.96 22.13 1.23
C LEU A 634 -13.58 23.49 1.55
N GLU A 635 -13.14 24.52 0.82
CA GLU A 635 -13.78 25.84 0.89
C GLU A 635 -15.26 25.76 0.48
N VAL A 636 -15.53 25.01 -0.58
CA VAL A 636 -16.89 24.73 -1.05
C VAL A 636 -17.11 23.22 -1.04
N ILE A 637 -17.93 22.74 -0.11
CA ILE A 637 -18.32 21.34 -0.05
C ILE A 637 -19.27 21.04 -1.23
N PRO A 638 -18.89 20.19 -2.19
CA PRO A 638 -19.74 19.85 -3.31
C PRO A 638 -20.97 19.11 -2.79
N THR A 639 -22.13 19.71 -2.99
CA THR A 639 -23.40 19.09 -2.63
C THR A 639 -23.80 18.12 -3.75
N PRO A 640 -24.10 16.84 -3.43
CA PRO A 640 -24.54 15.92 -4.45
C PRO A 640 -25.82 16.41 -5.15
N ARG A 641 -25.87 16.32 -6.48
CA ARG A 641 -27.07 16.64 -7.27
C ARG A 641 -28.19 15.67 -6.87
N GLY A 642 -29.42 16.20 -6.79
CA GLY A 642 -30.59 15.41 -6.38
C GLY A 642 -30.75 15.24 -4.87
N MET A 643 -29.79 15.71 -4.06
CA MET A 643 -29.93 15.71 -2.60
C MET A 643 -31.05 16.68 -2.15
N PRO A 644 -32.03 16.23 -1.34
CA PRO A 644 -33.07 17.12 -0.82
C PRO A 644 -32.49 18.24 0.05
N ALA A 645 -33.02 19.47 -0.04
CA ALA A 645 -32.58 20.58 0.80
C ALA A 645 -32.74 20.27 2.30
N ALA A 646 -33.78 19.53 2.68
CA ALA A 646 -34.08 19.15 4.07
C ALA A 646 -33.02 18.23 4.73
N VAL A 647 -32.13 17.60 3.96
CA VAL A 647 -31.07 16.72 4.50
C VAL A 647 -29.67 17.34 4.43
N GLN A 648 -29.55 18.59 3.93
CA GLN A 648 -28.28 19.27 3.75
C GLN A 648 -27.51 19.45 5.07
N ASP A 649 -28.20 19.81 6.16
CA ASP A 649 -27.56 19.96 7.47
C ASP A 649 -27.04 18.63 8.04
N HIS A 650 -27.68 17.51 7.70
CA HIS A 650 -27.18 16.19 8.08
C HIS A 650 -25.91 15.85 7.29
N PHE A 651 -25.93 16.10 5.98
CA PHE A 651 -24.78 15.91 5.11
C PHE A 651 -23.58 16.76 5.54
N LEU A 652 -23.76 18.06 5.76
CA LEU A 652 -22.68 18.98 6.13
C LEU A 652 -22.08 18.64 7.50
N ARG A 653 -22.91 18.30 8.50
CA ARG A 653 -22.42 17.84 9.81
C ARG A 653 -21.63 16.53 9.69
N GLY A 654 -22.12 15.60 8.89
CA GLY A 654 -21.39 14.36 8.58
C GLY A 654 -20.04 14.68 7.95
N TYR A 655 -20.02 15.51 6.91
CA TYR A 655 -18.80 15.93 6.21
C TYR A 655 -17.76 16.54 7.14
N GLU A 656 -18.19 17.46 8.00
CA GLU A 656 -17.31 18.06 8.99
C GLU A 656 -16.75 17.04 9.98
N GLN A 657 -17.57 16.12 10.47
CA GLN A 657 -17.11 15.04 11.36
C GLN A 657 -16.06 14.16 10.69
N GLY A 658 -16.29 13.77 9.43
CA GLY A 658 -15.34 13.01 8.64
C GLY A 658 -14.03 13.76 8.40
N ALA A 659 -14.11 15.05 8.03
CA ALA A 659 -12.94 15.89 7.81
C ALA A 659 -12.11 16.03 9.10
N ARG A 660 -12.73 16.35 10.24
CA ARG A 660 -12.05 16.43 11.55
C ARG A 660 -11.39 15.13 11.98
N ARG A 661 -12.02 14.01 11.62
CA ARG A 661 -11.52 12.69 12.00
C ARG A 661 -10.23 12.33 11.25
N ARG A 662 -10.08 12.80 10.01
CA ARG A 662 -9.03 12.34 9.09
C ARG A 662 -8.01 13.40 8.68
N TRP A 663 -8.30 14.68 8.88
CA TRP A 663 -7.46 15.79 8.41
C TRP A 663 -6.92 16.61 9.58
N LEU A 664 -5.60 16.69 9.69
CA LEU A 664 -4.87 17.42 10.74
C LEU A 664 -5.21 18.91 10.74
N ALA A 665 -5.52 19.47 9.56
CA ALA A 665 -5.85 20.89 9.40
C ALA A 665 -7.29 21.23 9.85
N ALA A 666 -8.17 20.25 10.03
CA ALA A 666 -9.56 20.45 10.44
C ALA A 666 -9.72 20.65 11.96
N GLY A 667 -8.79 21.39 12.58
CA GLY A 667 -8.81 21.69 14.01
C GLY A 667 -10.04 22.48 14.48
N PRO A 668 -10.16 22.78 15.79
CA PRO A 668 -11.37 23.34 16.42
C PRO A 668 -11.93 24.63 15.78
N GLY A 669 -11.14 25.37 14.98
CA GLY A 669 -11.57 26.59 14.28
C GLY A 669 -12.24 26.39 12.91
N TYR A 670 -12.35 25.16 12.41
CA TYR A 670 -13.02 24.88 11.13
C TYR A 670 -14.54 25.16 11.17
N GLU A 671 -15.14 24.98 12.34
CA GLU A 671 -16.56 25.21 12.68
C GLU A 671 -17.04 26.64 12.33
N ALA A 672 -16.17 27.63 12.56
CA ALA A 672 -16.49 29.04 12.36
C ALA A 672 -16.52 29.45 10.88
N ARG A 673 -15.87 28.69 9.98
CA ARG A 673 -15.81 29.04 8.55
C ARG A 673 -17.01 28.53 7.77
N LEU A 674 -17.51 27.34 8.10
CA LEU A 674 -18.69 26.75 7.42
C LEU A 674 -19.99 27.49 7.76
N SER A 675 -20.09 28.05 8.97
CA SER A 675 -21.29 28.76 9.43
C SER A 675 -21.44 30.16 8.81
N VAL A 676 -20.35 30.83 8.47
CA VAL A 676 -20.38 32.19 7.89
C VAL A 676 -20.88 32.18 6.44
N ASP A 677 -20.57 31.15 5.66
CA ASP A 677 -20.94 31.07 4.24
C ASP A 677 -22.36 30.54 3.99
N ALA A 678 -22.96 29.83 4.96
CA ALA A 678 -24.37 29.43 4.87
C ALA A 678 -25.33 30.64 4.84
N SER A 679 -24.91 31.77 5.43
CA SER A 679 -25.68 33.03 5.44
C SER A 679 -25.55 33.87 4.17
N ARG A 680 -24.63 33.51 3.25
CA ARG A 680 -24.29 34.29 2.05
C ARG A 680 -24.71 33.63 0.73
N ARG A 681 -25.51 32.56 0.77
CA ARG A 681 -26.03 31.93 -0.45
C ARG A 681 -27.40 32.54 -0.81
N PRO A 682 -27.63 32.91 -2.08
CA PRO A 682 -28.88 33.50 -2.55
C PRO A 682 -30.07 32.55 -2.48
#